data_AF-A0A3R6IL36-F1
#
_entry.id   AF-A0A3R6IL36-F1
#
_cell.length_a   1.000
_cell.length_b   1.000
_cell.length_c   1.000
_cell.angle_alpha   90.00
_cell.angle_beta   90.00
_cell.angle_gamma   90.00
#
_symmetry.space_group_name_H-M   'P 1'
#
loop_
_entity.id
_entity.type
_entity.pdbx_description
1 polymer ?
#
loop_
_entity_poly.entity_id
_entity_poly.type
_entity_poly.pdbx_seq_one_letter_code
_entity_poly.pdbx_strand_id
1 'polypeptide(L)'
;MSVLLTASLSATLPLSAASHVDVVKMRTENQVNPLGIGTSTPRFSWQITSDRKGVVQTSYQILVASSREKLDRNEADLWDSGERNSDEQLWIPYQGKALLSGAQAYWKVRITTNKGKSEWTEPQLFSIGLLGETKWSGTWIGLEDLQPGEQKGMHTRLAARYIRKDFAAKGKVKRAVAYVAGLGVYEFYVNGQRMGGSQALQPVPTDYRKTIYYNTFDVTSLLTEKNAIAIKLGNGRMFPMRLEKAYKTPFFGYPKCRINVKVEYENGKTETWATNNTWKLSFDGPIRSNNEYDGEEYDARREQALKGWTQAGFDDSQWQKAERCVIPDGTLMAQPMTGMVEKEFGHPVSLKHRHDTLIVDFGQNMAGWIGFQVRGKQGDTIRVKYAEKLQADGSLYLDNFRNALSEDIYVCNGKENGKSWRPVFSYHGFRYAAITGMKNARKEDFTAYTVSDEMATIGHIETSDTILNKVLKNAWWGIYGNYKGMPVDCPQRNERQPWLGDRTVGSLGESFVFDNERLYSKWMHDICDAQRSDGNIPDVAPAFWNYYTDDVTWPAALPFTCDMLYHQFGNKQPIIDSYPSIRKWINHILAEYTDKNGIITKDKYGDWCVPPEKLELIHSQDPKRKTDGKLIATAYMIRCLQLAEQFANLQGLKEEAKAWADRRSGMIDAFNRQFLTNKAGTSRRPGHVLYPDSIYYGNNTSTANLLALSFGIAPQELRSELIKQVVKDICIDAKEHVNCGVIGISWLLRGLSDNGFPDVAYLLAIQRTYPSWGYMAENGATTIWELWNGDKADPKMNSGNHVMLLGDLLTWCYQYLGGIQQKGVNVQQVAEADASVAYKHIVLKPAFSIQNCESVKADYETPYGVVKSQWKKTLQHVDWDITVPCNTTADVYLPDGKVEMVGSGDYHYSVEIPTRDAAILKDEFLYDYSGFPSAHASTITQLKNGDLVAAYFGGTFERNPDVCIWVSRKPKGAKAWEKPILLPMVFIAWVLLRLRRRVFRASMRRQLRLIRDLSRTDCAVSVCQPATNMISALSQPISSCLPI
;
A
#
# COMPACT_ATOMS: atom_id res chain seq x y z
N MET A 1 60.47 49.36 -17.10
CA MET A 1 59.84 50.66 -17.44
C MET A 1 58.43 50.34 -17.88
N SER A 2 57.41 50.46 -17.01
CA SER A 2 56.66 51.70 -16.73
C SER A 2 56.14 52.32 -18.03
N VAL A 3 54.87 52.62 -18.30
CA VAL A 3 53.61 52.84 -17.54
C VAL A 3 52.55 53.03 -18.67
N LEU A 4 51.31 52.53 -18.64
CA LEU A 4 50.11 53.31 -18.26
C LEU A 4 48.84 52.44 -18.33
N LEU A 5 48.09 52.49 -17.23
CA LEU A 5 46.69 52.10 -17.09
C LEU A 5 45.78 53.03 -17.91
N THR A 6 44.80 52.46 -18.60
CA THR A 6 43.51 53.13 -18.87
C THR A 6 42.40 52.18 -18.45
N ALA A 7 41.71 52.54 -17.36
CA ALA A 7 40.52 51.88 -16.87
C ALA A 7 39.31 52.33 -17.71
N SER A 8 38.64 51.39 -18.36
CA SER A 8 37.32 51.57 -18.94
C SER A 8 36.30 50.82 -18.09
N LEU A 9 35.53 51.58 -17.30
CA LEU A 9 34.32 51.12 -16.63
C LEU A 9 33.30 50.70 -17.70
N SER A 10 33.12 49.40 -17.89
CA SER A 10 31.91 48.84 -18.51
C SER A 10 31.05 48.29 -17.39
N ALA A 11 30.00 49.03 -17.03
CA ALA A 11 28.96 48.55 -16.14
C ALA A 11 28.26 47.36 -16.82
N THR A 12 28.64 46.14 -16.43
CA THR A 12 27.83 44.95 -16.66
C THR A 12 26.58 45.08 -15.80
N LEU A 13 25.49 45.55 -16.41
CA LEU A 13 24.15 45.28 -15.91
C LEU A 13 24.07 43.77 -15.60
N PRO A 14 23.63 43.35 -14.40
CA PRO A 14 23.30 41.96 -14.21
C PRO A 14 22.14 41.66 -15.18
N LEU A 15 22.36 40.76 -16.14
CA LEU A 15 21.26 40.09 -16.80
C LEU A 15 20.35 39.60 -15.67
N SER A 16 19.14 40.14 -15.58
CA SER A 16 18.08 39.58 -14.76
C SER A 16 18.03 38.09 -15.06
N ALA A 17 18.47 37.25 -14.12
CA ALA A 17 18.26 35.82 -14.20
C ALA A 17 16.75 35.63 -14.37
N ALA A 18 16.32 35.25 -15.57
CA ALA A 18 14.92 34.96 -15.84
C ALA A 18 14.50 33.86 -14.86
N SER A 19 13.37 34.05 -14.19
CA SER A 19 12.84 33.07 -13.24
C SER A 19 12.66 31.71 -13.91
N HIS A 20 13.14 30.66 -13.26
CA HIS A 20 13.18 29.32 -13.84
C HIS A 20 11.83 28.63 -13.66
N VAL A 21 11.20 28.25 -14.76
CA VAL A 21 9.99 27.42 -14.80
C VAL A 21 10.29 26.25 -15.72
N ASP A 22 10.29 25.04 -15.16
CA ASP A 22 10.54 23.82 -15.90
C ASP A 22 9.36 22.89 -15.91
N VAL A 23 9.37 22.02 -16.91
CA VAL A 23 8.53 20.84 -16.97
C VAL A 23 9.39 19.60 -16.73
N VAL A 24 8.99 18.78 -15.77
CA VAL A 24 9.70 17.55 -15.36
C VAL A 24 8.73 16.38 -15.27
N LYS A 25 9.26 15.16 -15.11
CA LYS A 25 8.49 13.91 -14.96
C LYS A 25 7.34 13.77 -15.97
N MET A 26 7.65 13.99 -17.24
CA MET A 26 6.71 13.78 -18.34
C MET A 26 6.33 12.30 -18.44
N ARG A 27 5.02 12.02 -18.57
CA ARG A 27 4.48 10.66 -18.63
C ARG A 27 3.46 10.53 -19.77
N THR A 28 3.43 9.36 -20.41
CA THR A 28 2.37 8.93 -21.33
C THR A 28 1.66 7.74 -20.71
N GLU A 29 0.34 7.80 -20.52
CA GLU A 29 -0.43 6.78 -19.77
C GLU A 29 0.21 6.44 -18.41
N ASN A 30 0.67 7.50 -17.70
CA ASN A 30 1.38 7.40 -16.43
C ASN A 30 2.68 6.56 -16.45
N GLN A 31 3.34 6.47 -17.62
CA GLN A 31 4.62 5.78 -17.81
C GLN A 31 5.69 6.69 -18.42
N VAL A 32 6.95 6.42 -18.08
CA VAL A 32 8.10 7.06 -18.73
C VAL A 32 8.46 6.28 -19.98
N ASN A 33 8.44 6.94 -21.12
CA ASN A 33 8.80 6.39 -22.43
C ASN A 33 8.19 4.99 -22.76
N PRO A 34 6.87 4.78 -22.62
CA PRO A 34 6.28 3.45 -22.72
C PRO A 34 6.34 2.88 -24.14
N LEU A 35 6.55 1.56 -24.21
CA LEU A 35 6.50 0.80 -25.46
C LEU A 35 5.23 -0.05 -25.54
N GLY A 36 4.53 0.07 -26.66
CA GLY A 36 3.42 -0.81 -27.00
C GLY A 36 2.12 -0.54 -26.24
N ILE A 37 1.74 0.72 -26.02
CA ILE A 37 0.50 1.07 -25.31
C ILE A 37 -0.75 0.58 -26.04
N GLY A 38 -1.78 0.20 -25.26
CA GLY A 38 -3.00 -0.46 -25.74
C GLY A 38 -4.08 0.47 -26.32
N THR A 39 -3.79 1.75 -26.54
CA THR A 39 -4.75 2.74 -27.03
C THR A 39 -4.16 3.55 -28.20
N SER A 40 -5.01 3.97 -29.13
CA SER A 40 -4.66 4.91 -30.21
C SER A 40 -4.73 6.38 -29.78
N THR A 41 -5.27 6.67 -28.58
CA THR A 41 -5.46 8.02 -28.03
C THR A 41 -4.81 8.12 -26.64
N PRO A 42 -3.48 8.02 -26.56
CA PRO A 42 -2.79 8.09 -25.28
C PRO A 42 -2.95 9.45 -24.61
N ARG A 43 -2.77 9.47 -23.30
CA ARG A 43 -2.89 10.65 -22.46
C ARG A 43 -1.53 11.09 -21.93
N PHE A 44 -1.31 12.40 -21.87
CA PHE A 44 -0.06 13.02 -21.44
C PHE A 44 -0.22 13.70 -20.08
N SER A 45 0.81 13.58 -19.24
CA SER A 45 0.90 14.28 -17.96
C SER A 45 2.30 14.83 -17.75
N TRP A 46 2.42 15.91 -16.97
CA TRP A 46 3.70 16.48 -16.57
C TRP A 46 3.64 17.15 -15.20
N GLN A 47 4.81 17.32 -14.57
CA GLN A 47 4.99 18.13 -13.36
C GLN A 47 5.70 19.44 -13.69
N ILE A 48 5.50 20.44 -12.83
CA ILE A 48 6.08 21.77 -12.97
C ILE A 48 6.98 22.03 -11.77
N THR A 49 8.17 22.58 -12.00
CA THR A 49 9.07 23.03 -10.93
C THR A 49 9.49 24.48 -11.14
N SER A 50 9.65 25.22 -10.05
CA SER A 50 10.10 26.61 -10.06
C SER A 50 10.68 27.00 -8.71
N ASP A 51 11.56 28.00 -8.72
CA ASP A 51 12.09 28.67 -7.52
C ASP A 51 11.15 29.79 -7.01
N ARG A 52 10.03 30.05 -7.70
CA ARG A 52 9.04 31.06 -7.34
C ARG A 52 7.87 30.46 -6.55
N LYS A 53 7.24 31.30 -5.72
CA LYS A 53 5.97 30.98 -5.06
C LYS A 53 4.75 31.32 -5.93
N GLY A 54 3.67 30.58 -5.73
CA GLY A 54 2.37 30.82 -6.38
C GLY A 54 2.42 30.69 -7.90
N VAL A 55 3.16 29.69 -8.40
CA VAL A 55 3.25 29.38 -9.83
C VAL A 55 2.00 28.62 -10.26
N VAL A 56 1.33 29.16 -11.27
CA VAL A 56 0.10 28.60 -11.84
C VAL A 56 0.27 28.54 -13.36
N GLN A 57 -0.03 27.38 -13.94
CA GLN A 57 -0.05 27.23 -15.39
C GLN A 57 -1.27 27.98 -15.96
N THR A 58 -1.05 28.78 -16.99
CA THR A 58 -2.13 29.51 -17.68
C THR A 58 -2.41 28.92 -19.06
N SER A 59 -1.41 28.28 -19.67
CA SER A 59 -1.56 27.59 -20.94
C SER A 59 -0.47 26.55 -21.19
N TYR A 60 -0.73 25.65 -22.14
CA TYR A 60 0.24 24.67 -22.63
C TYR A 60 0.16 24.50 -24.15
N GLN A 61 1.23 23.96 -24.75
CA GLN A 61 1.25 23.49 -26.14
C GLN A 61 2.01 22.16 -26.22
N ILE A 62 1.40 21.15 -26.83
CA ILE A 62 1.97 19.82 -27.06
C ILE A 62 2.23 19.65 -28.56
N LEU A 63 3.43 19.17 -28.89
CA LEU A 63 3.80 18.75 -30.25
C LEU A 63 4.06 17.25 -30.25
N VAL A 64 3.52 16.55 -31.24
CA VAL A 64 3.73 15.11 -31.48
C VAL A 64 4.17 14.88 -32.91
N ALA A 65 5.23 14.11 -33.09
CA ALA A 65 5.76 13.76 -34.41
C ALA A 65 6.14 12.28 -34.52
N SER A 66 6.25 11.81 -35.76
CA SER A 66 6.66 10.44 -36.10
C SER A 66 8.16 10.17 -35.90
N SER A 67 8.99 11.20 -35.70
CA SER A 67 10.43 11.05 -35.43
C SER A 67 10.94 12.16 -34.50
N ARG A 68 12.08 11.90 -33.82
CA ARG A 68 12.71 12.89 -32.93
C ARG A 68 13.22 14.10 -33.71
N GLU A 69 13.82 13.87 -34.88
CA GLU A 69 14.41 14.92 -35.72
C GLU A 69 13.37 15.95 -36.17
N LYS A 70 12.12 15.52 -36.38
CA LYS A 70 11.01 16.44 -36.68
C LYS A 70 10.71 17.35 -35.48
N LEU A 71 10.59 16.79 -34.27
CA LEU A 71 10.38 17.62 -33.08
C LEU A 71 11.57 18.51 -32.74
N ASP A 72 12.81 18.10 -33.04
CA ASP A 72 13.98 18.97 -32.89
C ASP A 72 13.86 20.25 -33.77
N ARG A 73 13.12 20.16 -34.89
CA ARG A 73 12.75 21.31 -35.74
C ARG A 73 11.38 21.92 -35.44
N ASN A 74 10.71 21.51 -34.36
CA ASN A 74 9.32 21.87 -34.02
C ASN A 74 8.28 21.49 -35.09
N GLU A 75 8.56 20.46 -35.90
CA GLU A 75 7.61 19.94 -36.90
C GLU A 75 6.74 18.84 -36.27
N ALA A 76 5.44 19.08 -36.17
CA ALA A 76 4.49 18.17 -35.52
C ALA A 76 3.56 17.51 -36.55
N ASP A 77 4.05 16.50 -37.25
CA ASP A 77 3.31 15.86 -38.34
C ASP A 77 2.15 14.96 -37.89
N LEU A 78 2.08 14.61 -36.61
CA LEU A 78 1.01 13.82 -36.00
C LEU A 78 -0.01 14.70 -35.26
N TRP A 79 0.45 15.61 -34.41
CA TRP A 79 -0.41 16.51 -33.64
C TRP A 79 0.31 17.76 -33.15
N ASP A 80 -0.27 18.93 -33.41
CA ASP A 80 0.01 20.17 -32.67
C ASP A 80 -1.27 20.54 -31.94
N SER A 81 -1.21 20.65 -30.61
CA SER A 81 -2.39 21.08 -29.86
C SER A 81 -2.76 22.53 -30.15
N GLY A 82 -1.85 23.35 -30.66
CA GLY A 82 -1.90 24.80 -30.52
C GLY A 82 -1.74 25.23 -29.07
N GLU A 83 -1.62 26.52 -28.82
CA GLU A 83 -1.63 27.05 -27.45
C GLU A 83 -3.04 26.87 -26.86
N ARG A 84 -3.13 26.15 -25.73
CA ARG A 84 -4.38 25.87 -25.01
C ARG A 84 -4.40 26.68 -23.73
N ASN A 85 -5.33 27.63 -23.60
CA ASN A 85 -5.55 28.40 -22.37
C ASN A 85 -6.22 27.52 -21.32
N SER A 86 -5.40 26.79 -20.56
CA SER A 86 -5.82 25.83 -19.55
C SER A 86 -4.71 25.59 -18.54
N ASP A 87 -5.10 25.38 -17.28
CA ASP A 87 -4.20 24.97 -16.19
C ASP A 87 -4.13 23.44 -16.03
N GLU A 88 -4.81 22.68 -16.90
CA GLU A 88 -4.74 21.22 -16.91
C GLU A 88 -3.33 20.74 -17.28
N GLN A 89 -2.84 19.74 -16.55
CA GLN A 89 -1.52 19.13 -16.80
C GLN A 89 -1.50 17.61 -16.63
N LEU A 90 -2.66 17.00 -16.33
CA LEU A 90 -2.79 15.56 -16.07
C LEU A 90 -3.76 14.95 -17.09
N TRP A 91 -3.40 13.77 -17.59
CA TRP A 91 -4.26 12.93 -18.42
C TRP A 91 -4.79 13.60 -19.69
N ILE A 92 -4.02 14.52 -20.28
CA ILE A 92 -4.39 15.28 -21.48
C ILE A 92 -4.47 14.32 -22.68
N PRO A 93 -5.66 14.07 -23.26
CA PRO A 93 -5.81 13.10 -24.33
C PRO A 93 -5.17 13.60 -25.63
N TYR A 94 -4.52 12.70 -26.34
CA TYR A 94 -4.07 12.93 -27.71
C TYR A 94 -5.25 13.16 -28.65
N GLN A 95 -5.22 14.27 -29.41
CA GLN A 95 -6.30 14.68 -30.33
C GLN A 95 -5.82 14.85 -31.78
N GLY A 96 -4.69 14.21 -32.14
CA GLY A 96 -4.12 14.30 -33.48
C GLY A 96 -4.57 13.20 -34.43
N LYS A 97 -3.76 12.95 -35.46
CA LYS A 97 -3.97 11.87 -36.44
C LYS A 97 -4.02 10.52 -35.75
N ALA A 98 -4.96 9.65 -36.15
CA ALA A 98 -5.11 8.32 -35.56
C ALA A 98 -3.78 7.52 -35.58
N LEU A 99 -3.35 7.06 -34.41
CA LEU A 99 -2.13 6.28 -34.26
C LEU A 99 -2.42 4.79 -34.52
N LEU A 100 -1.68 4.21 -35.45
CA LEU A 100 -1.88 2.82 -35.90
C LEU A 100 -1.07 1.84 -35.05
N SER A 101 -1.40 0.55 -35.14
CA SER A 101 -0.66 -0.50 -34.44
C SER A 101 0.82 -0.55 -34.84
N GLY A 102 1.70 -0.57 -33.85
CA GLY A 102 3.16 -0.53 -34.04
C GLY A 102 3.73 0.84 -34.43
N ALA A 103 2.89 1.88 -34.44
CA ALA A 103 3.35 3.26 -34.61
C ALA A 103 4.29 3.65 -33.47
N GLN A 104 5.29 4.44 -33.80
CA GLN A 104 6.19 5.09 -32.86
C GLN A 104 6.04 6.59 -33.04
N ALA A 105 6.03 7.29 -31.92
CA ALA A 105 5.85 8.72 -31.89
C ALA A 105 6.70 9.33 -30.79
N TYR A 106 6.96 10.62 -30.93
CA TYR A 106 7.65 11.43 -29.95
C TYR A 106 6.75 12.60 -29.60
N TRP A 107 6.82 13.07 -28.36
CA TRP A 107 6.12 14.27 -27.94
C TRP A 107 6.99 15.19 -27.09
N LYS A 108 6.71 16.49 -27.16
CA LYS A 108 7.26 17.49 -26.25
C LYS A 108 6.19 18.51 -25.89
N VAL A 109 6.39 19.19 -24.77
CA VAL A 109 5.46 20.19 -24.25
C VAL A 109 6.19 21.47 -23.91
N ARG A 110 5.47 22.58 -23.96
CA ARG A 110 5.88 23.87 -23.42
C ARG A 110 4.70 24.48 -22.70
N ILE A 111 4.95 25.14 -21.59
CA ILE A 111 3.90 25.76 -20.76
C ILE A 111 4.13 27.26 -20.63
N THR A 112 3.05 27.99 -20.44
CA THR A 112 3.09 29.37 -19.94
C THR A 112 2.48 29.38 -18.54
N THR A 113 3.16 30.07 -17.62
CA THR A 113 2.70 30.28 -16.25
C THR A 113 2.55 31.77 -15.97
N ASN A 114 1.91 32.11 -14.86
CA ASN A 114 1.90 33.48 -14.33
C ASN A 114 3.30 34.02 -13.93
N LYS A 115 4.35 33.19 -13.91
CA LYS A 115 5.74 33.58 -13.58
C LYS A 115 6.73 33.45 -14.75
N GLY A 116 6.24 33.12 -15.94
CA GLY A 116 7.08 32.99 -17.13
C GLY A 116 6.69 31.80 -17.99
N LYS A 117 7.29 31.75 -19.18
CA LYS A 117 7.14 30.66 -20.13
C LYS A 117 8.29 29.68 -19.97
N SER A 118 8.02 28.38 -20.02
CA SER A 118 9.08 27.36 -20.04
C SER A 118 9.73 27.31 -21.42
N GLU A 119 10.93 26.74 -21.48
CA GLU A 119 11.47 26.23 -22.73
C GLU A 119 10.67 25.00 -23.21
N TRP A 120 10.88 24.60 -24.46
CA TRP A 120 10.41 23.29 -24.93
C TRP A 120 11.15 22.17 -24.21
N THR A 121 10.41 21.15 -23.78
CA THR A 121 11.03 19.95 -23.22
C THR A 121 11.78 19.14 -24.28
N GLU A 122 12.70 18.30 -23.82
CA GLU A 122 13.27 17.24 -24.66
C GLU A 122 12.17 16.27 -25.14
N PRO A 123 12.19 15.84 -26.42
CA PRO A 123 11.23 14.86 -26.95
C PRO A 123 11.24 13.53 -26.18
N GLN A 124 10.07 13.12 -25.69
CA GLN A 124 9.84 11.81 -25.06
C GLN A 124 9.24 10.84 -26.06
N LEU A 125 9.66 9.58 -26.00
CA LEU A 125 9.23 8.49 -26.88
C LEU A 125 7.94 7.85 -26.36
N PHE A 126 7.07 7.40 -27.25
CA PHE A 126 6.11 6.33 -26.94
C PHE A 126 5.80 5.51 -28.19
N SER A 127 5.25 4.30 -28.02
CA SER A 127 4.79 3.50 -29.16
C SER A 127 3.47 2.81 -28.88
N ILE A 128 2.70 2.57 -29.95
CA ILE A 128 1.42 1.86 -29.93
C ILE A 128 1.65 0.37 -30.11
N GLY A 129 0.95 -0.43 -29.30
CA GLY A 129 0.95 -1.88 -29.39
C GLY A 129 0.24 -2.40 -30.64
N LEU A 130 0.04 -3.71 -30.70
CA LEU A 130 -0.92 -4.35 -31.59
C LEU A 130 -2.35 -4.14 -31.03
N LEU A 131 -3.16 -3.39 -31.75
CA LEU A 131 -4.54 -3.05 -31.37
C LEU A 131 -5.51 -4.10 -31.93
N GLY A 132 -5.52 -5.26 -31.27
CA GLY A 132 -6.45 -6.36 -31.56
C GLY A 132 -5.88 -7.52 -32.39
N GLU A 133 -6.67 -8.58 -32.43
CA GLU A 133 -6.29 -9.91 -32.94
C GLU A 133 -5.82 -9.89 -34.41
N THR A 134 -6.45 -9.08 -35.26
CA THR A 134 -6.16 -9.00 -36.71
C THR A 134 -4.77 -8.45 -37.03
N LYS A 135 -4.06 -7.89 -36.05
CA LYS A 135 -2.71 -7.32 -36.22
C LYS A 135 -1.60 -8.32 -35.91
N TRP A 136 -1.95 -9.53 -35.49
CA TRP A 136 -1.04 -10.63 -35.26
C TRP A 136 -0.84 -11.50 -36.51
N SER A 137 0.37 -12.02 -36.69
CA SER A 137 0.72 -12.87 -37.85
C SER A 137 1.05 -14.29 -37.43
N GLY A 138 1.52 -14.47 -36.18
CA GLY A 138 1.84 -15.78 -35.64
C GLY A 138 0.60 -16.59 -35.26
N THR A 139 0.77 -17.89 -35.10
CA THR A 139 -0.20 -18.79 -34.46
C THR A 139 0.24 -19.11 -33.04
N TRP A 140 -0.70 -19.44 -32.17
CA TRP A 140 -0.38 -20.01 -30.86
C TRP A 140 0.33 -21.35 -31.02
N ILE A 141 1.48 -21.50 -30.37
CA ILE A 141 2.28 -22.72 -30.38
C ILE A 141 2.71 -23.14 -28.98
N GLY A 142 2.91 -24.44 -28.77
CA GLY A 142 3.21 -25.01 -27.46
C GLY A 142 3.14 -26.53 -27.49
N LEU A 143 2.82 -27.12 -26.33
CA LEU A 143 2.63 -28.56 -26.14
C LEU A 143 1.45 -28.77 -25.20
N GLU A 144 0.33 -29.31 -25.69
CA GLU A 144 -0.94 -29.40 -24.95
C GLU A 144 -1.21 -30.77 -24.31
N ASP A 145 -0.14 -31.48 -23.93
CA ASP A 145 -0.24 -32.79 -23.28
C ASP A 145 0.79 -32.97 -22.16
N LEU A 146 0.48 -33.86 -21.22
CA LEU A 146 1.40 -34.29 -20.18
C LEU A 146 2.48 -35.19 -20.78
N GLN A 147 3.71 -34.92 -20.39
CA GLN A 147 4.88 -35.72 -20.76
C GLN A 147 5.25 -36.70 -19.63
N PRO A 148 6.05 -37.73 -19.90
CA PRO A 148 6.48 -38.68 -18.87
C PRO A 148 7.05 -37.98 -17.63
N GLY A 149 6.50 -38.31 -16.46
CA GLY A 149 6.87 -37.71 -15.17
C GLY A 149 6.13 -36.43 -14.79
N GLU A 150 5.21 -35.95 -15.62
CA GLU A 150 4.32 -34.83 -15.33
C GLU A 150 2.97 -35.32 -14.77
N GLN A 151 2.34 -34.52 -13.91
CA GLN A 151 1.09 -34.91 -13.25
C GLN A 151 0.19 -33.73 -12.87
N LYS A 152 -1.11 -34.00 -12.81
CA LYS A 152 -2.15 -33.15 -12.23
C LYS A 152 -2.58 -33.74 -10.87
N GLY A 153 -3.00 -32.90 -9.93
CA GLY A 153 -3.43 -33.33 -8.59
C GLY A 153 -3.16 -32.27 -7.53
N MET A 154 -2.89 -32.72 -6.30
CA MET A 154 -2.58 -31.84 -5.16
C MET A 154 -1.19 -31.21 -5.26
N HIS A 155 -0.23 -31.87 -5.89
CA HIS A 155 1.10 -31.32 -6.18
C HIS A 155 1.35 -31.46 -7.66
N THR A 156 0.81 -30.51 -8.42
CA THR A 156 0.94 -30.52 -9.88
C THR A 156 2.40 -30.32 -10.29
N ARG A 157 2.82 -31.07 -11.31
CA ARG A 157 4.19 -31.09 -11.80
C ARG A 157 4.16 -31.01 -13.32
N LEU A 158 4.72 -29.93 -13.86
CA LEU A 158 4.88 -29.72 -15.30
C LEU A 158 6.23 -29.04 -15.54
N ALA A 159 7.05 -29.60 -16.42
CA ALA A 159 8.36 -29.06 -16.77
C ALA A 159 8.23 -27.78 -17.61
N ALA A 160 9.23 -26.90 -17.56
CA ALA A 160 9.21 -25.72 -18.42
C ALA A 160 9.31 -26.11 -19.91
N ARG A 161 8.66 -25.34 -20.79
CA ARG A 161 8.71 -25.53 -22.25
C ARG A 161 9.72 -24.57 -22.87
N TYR A 162 10.63 -25.09 -23.68
CA TYR A 162 11.66 -24.32 -24.37
C TYR A 162 11.30 -24.29 -25.85
N ILE A 163 11.14 -23.11 -26.43
CA ILE A 163 10.71 -22.94 -27.82
C ILE A 163 11.68 -22.00 -28.52
N ARG A 164 12.14 -22.36 -29.72
CA ARG A 164 13.10 -21.55 -30.49
C ARG A 164 12.87 -21.59 -31.99
N LYS A 165 13.41 -20.59 -32.68
CA LYS A 165 13.60 -20.61 -34.13
C LYS A 165 14.70 -19.65 -34.59
N ASP A 166 15.46 -20.10 -35.60
CA ASP A 166 16.41 -19.27 -36.33
C ASP A 166 15.74 -18.51 -37.49
N PHE A 167 16.18 -17.26 -37.68
CA PHE A 167 15.76 -16.36 -38.74
C PHE A 167 16.98 -15.65 -39.36
N ALA A 168 16.97 -15.47 -40.68
CA ALA A 168 17.97 -14.70 -41.38
C ALA A 168 17.39 -13.34 -41.79
N ALA A 169 18.07 -12.26 -41.44
CA ALA A 169 17.68 -10.91 -41.86
C ALA A 169 17.98 -10.70 -43.36
N LYS A 170 17.03 -10.09 -44.08
CA LYS A 170 17.12 -9.84 -45.53
C LYS A 170 17.89 -8.55 -45.89
N GLY A 171 18.51 -7.90 -44.92
CA GLY A 171 19.21 -6.64 -45.07
C GLY A 171 19.56 -6.02 -43.71
N LYS A 172 20.12 -4.81 -43.74
CA LYS A 172 20.47 -4.05 -42.54
C LYS A 172 19.21 -3.54 -41.83
N VAL A 173 19.06 -3.92 -40.56
CA VAL A 173 17.91 -3.57 -39.72
C VAL A 173 18.00 -2.10 -39.31
N LYS A 174 16.91 -1.37 -39.55
CA LYS A 174 16.71 0.01 -39.06
C LYS A 174 15.96 0.00 -37.73
N ARG A 175 14.93 -0.85 -37.60
CA ARG A 175 14.12 -0.99 -36.38
C ARG A 175 13.60 -2.42 -36.28
N ALA A 176 13.57 -2.99 -35.07
CA ALA A 176 12.90 -4.25 -34.81
C ALA A 176 12.22 -4.27 -33.44
N VAL A 177 10.94 -4.66 -33.43
CA VAL A 177 10.11 -4.70 -32.21
C VAL A 177 9.47 -6.07 -32.08
N ALA A 178 9.62 -6.69 -30.91
CA ALA A 178 9.01 -7.96 -30.56
C ALA A 178 7.75 -7.74 -29.71
N TYR A 179 6.64 -8.36 -30.12
CA TYR A 179 5.40 -8.47 -29.36
C TYR A 179 5.25 -9.92 -28.90
N VAL A 180 5.24 -10.14 -27.59
CA VAL A 180 5.38 -11.46 -26.98
C VAL A 180 4.21 -11.73 -26.05
N ALA A 181 3.39 -12.72 -26.38
CA ALA A 181 2.36 -13.26 -25.51
C ALA A 181 2.77 -14.67 -25.07
N GLY A 182 3.21 -14.82 -23.82
CA GLY A 182 3.51 -16.12 -23.21
C GLY A 182 2.50 -16.43 -22.11
N LEU A 183 1.65 -17.44 -22.30
CA LEU A 183 0.66 -17.86 -21.30
C LEU A 183 1.28 -18.76 -20.25
N GLY A 184 0.98 -18.47 -18.99
CA GLY A 184 1.69 -18.99 -17.83
C GLY A 184 2.61 -17.91 -17.29
N VAL A 185 3.91 -18.15 -17.30
CA VAL A 185 4.95 -17.13 -17.15
C VAL A 185 6.07 -17.41 -18.14
N TYR A 186 6.91 -16.42 -18.50
CA TYR A 186 7.96 -16.64 -19.50
C TYR A 186 9.24 -15.83 -19.28
N GLU A 187 10.30 -16.32 -19.93
CA GLU A 187 11.50 -15.54 -20.24
C GLU A 187 11.74 -15.56 -21.75
N PHE A 188 11.91 -14.38 -22.35
CA PHE A 188 12.08 -14.20 -23.78
C PHE A 188 13.53 -13.83 -24.12
N TYR A 189 14.05 -14.37 -25.21
CA TYR A 189 15.45 -14.25 -25.59
C TYR A 189 15.60 -13.91 -27.08
N VAL A 190 16.57 -13.03 -27.36
CA VAL A 190 17.02 -12.70 -28.72
C VAL A 190 18.54 -12.83 -28.75
N ASN A 191 19.07 -13.70 -29.60
CA ASN A 191 20.52 -13.92 -29.77
C ASN A 191 21.30 -14.11 -28.46
N GLY A 192 20.76 -14.92 -27.55
CA GLY A 192 21.36 -15.20 -26.25
C GLY A 192 21.04 -14.18 -25.14
N GLN A 193 20.53 -12.99 -25.47
CA GLN A 193 20.18 -11.98 -24.49
C GLN A 193 18.74 -12.14 -24.00
N ARG A 194 18.56 -12.21 -22.67
CA ARG A 194 17.24 -12.18 -22.01
C ARG A 194 16.64 -10.78 -22.08
N MET A 195 15.41 -10.68 -22.54
CA MET A 195 14.66 -9.42 -22.60
C MET A 195 13.97 -9.12 -21.27
N GLY A 196 13.69 -7.84 -21.01
CA GLY A 196 12.99 -7.38 -19.80
C GLY A 196 13.86 -7.04 -18.59
N GLY A 197 15.20 -7.12 -18.69
CA GLY A 197 16.10 -6.68 -17.62
C GLY A 197 15.87 -7.44 -16.30
N SER A 198 15.51 -6.73 -15.23
CA SER A 198 15.16 -7.30 -13.90
C SER A 198 13.72 -7.84 -13.82
N GLN A 199 12.92 -7.74 -14.89
CA GLN A 199 11.55 -8.24 -14.86
C GLN A 199 11.50 -9.74 -14.58
N ALA A 200 10.55 -10.14 -13.76
CA ALA A 200 10.31 -11.49 -13.28
C ALA A 200 8.85 -11.88 -13.53
N LEU A 201 8.59 -13.18 -13.66
CA LEU A 201 7.22 -13.74 -13.70
C LEU A 201 6.28 -13.03 -14.70
N GLN A 202 6.78 -12.69 -15.90
CA GLN A 202 6.00 -12.03 -16.94
C GLN A 202 5.06 -13.01 -17.68
N PRO A 203 3.90 -12.57 -18.21
CA PRO A 203 3.28 -11.26 -18.04
C PRO A 203 2.55 -11.16 -16.70
N VAL A 204 1.94 -10.00 -16.39
CA VAL A 204 1.05 -9.89 -15.23
C VAL A 204 -0.15 -10.86 -15.35
N PRO A 205 -0.59 -11.51 -14.26
CA PRO A 205 -1.64 -12.53 -14.29
C PRO A 205 -3.02 -11.93 -14.58
N THR A 206 -3.87 -12.67 -15.29
CA THR A 206 -5.27 -12.32 -15.60
C THR A 206 -6.15 -13.56 -15.58
N ASP A 207 -7.47 -13.37 -15.70
CA ASP A 207 -8.35 -14.45 -16.16
C ASP A 207 -8.11 -14.68 -17.65
N TYR A 208 -7.35 -15.72 -17.99
CA TYR A 208 -6.96 -16.04 -19.37
C TYR A 208 -8.16 -16.38 -20.28
N ARG A 209 -9.37 -16.57 -19.72
CA ARG A 209 -10.61 -16.74 -20.49
C ARG A 209 -11.17 -15.43 -21.04
N LYS A 210 -10.68 -14.30 -20.53
CA LYS A 210 -11.21 -12.95 -20.82
C LYS A 210 -10.15 -12.04 -21.41
N THR A 211 -8.98 -11.97 -20.75
CA THR A 211 -7.90 -11.07 -21.14
C THR A 211 -6.56 -11.80 -21.14
N ILE A 212 -5.75 -11.54 -22.17
CA ILE A 212 -4.39 -12.06 -22.32
C ILE A 212 -3.46 -10.89 -22.57
N TYR A 213 -2.55 -10.63 -21.64
CA TYR A 213 -1.56 -9.59 -21.85
C TYR A 213 -0.37 -10.07 -22.67
N TYR A 214 0.13 -9.18 -23.54
CA TYR A 214 1.42 -9.32 -24.20
C TYR A 214 2.34 -8.15 -23.84
N ASN A 215 3.65 -8.39 -23.92
CA ASN A 215 4.68 -7.37 -23.70
C ASN A 215 5.34 -6.97 -25.02
N THR A 216 5.91 -5.76 -25.05
CA THR A 216 6.57 -5.18 -26.21
C THR A 216 8.03 -4.90 -25.87
N PHE A 217 8.95 -5.35 -26.73
CA PHE A 217 10.40 -5.17 -26.55
C PHE A 217 11.01 -4.55 -27.80
N ASP A 218 11.85 -3.54 -27.63
CA ASP A 218 12.80 -3.12 -28.66
C ASP A 218 13.93 -4.16 -28.73
N VAL A 219 14.12 -4.75 -29.91
CA VAL A 219 15.15 -5.76 -30.18
C VAL A 219 16.10 -5.31 -31.28
N THR A 220 16.02 -4.04 -31.70
CA THR A 220 16.73 -3.47 -32.85
C THR A 220 18.23 -3.72 -32.77
N SER A 221 18.86 -3.39 -31.65
CA SER A 221 20.33 -3.49 -31.47
C SER A 221 20.85 -4.93 -31.34
N LEU A 222 19.96 -5.91 -31.20
CA LEU A 222 20.32 -7.31 -30.99
C LEU A 222 20.33 -8.12 -32.29
N LEU A 223 19.67 -7.62 -33.34
CA LEU A 223 19.56 -8.35 -34.59
C LEU A 223 20.84 -8.21 -35.43
N THR A 224 21.27 -9.34 -35.99
CA THR A 224 22.39 -9.45 -36.94
C THR A 224 21.89 -10.07 -38.26
N GLU A 225 22.79 -10.60 -39.10
CA GLU A 225 22.40 -11.36 -40.29
C GLU A 225 21.67 -12.67 -39.92
N LYS A 226 22.16 -13.39 -38.89
CA LYS A 226 21.57 -14.65 -38.41
C LYS A 226 21.11 -14.49 -36.98
N ASN A 227 19.86 -14.83 -36.72
CA ASN A 227 19.20 -14.54 -35.47
C ASN A 227 18.51 -15.77 -34.91
N ALA A 228 18.48 -15.90 -33.59
CA ALA A 228 17.62 -16.82 -32.87
C ALA A 228 16.64 -16.04 -32.01
N ILE A 229 15.37 -16.41 -32.13
CA ILE A 229 14.30 -15.99 -31.23
C ILE A 229 13.93 -17.20 -30.38
N ALA A 230 13.94 -17.04 -29.06
CA ALA A 230 13.70 -18.13 -28.13
C ALA A 230 12.85 -17.68 -26.94
N ILE A 231 12.07 -18.60 -26.39
CA ILE A 231 11.22 -18.37 -25.23
C ILE A 231 11.20 -19.61 -24.35
N LYS A 232 11.32 -19.38 -23.05
CA LYS A 232 11.15 -20.40 -22.01
C LYS A 232 9.84 -20.11 -21.28
N LEU A 233 8.95 -21.09 -21.19
CA LEU A 233 7.62 -20.96 -20.60
C LEU A 233 7.53 -21.77 -19.30
N GLY A 234 7.10 -21.13 -18.23
CA GLY A 234 6.66 -21.72 -16.98
C GLY A 234 5.14 -21.78 -16.88
N ASN A 235 4.67 -22.45 -15.84
CA ASN A 235 3.27 -22.80 -15.59
C ASN A 235 2.44 -21.58 -15.22
N GLY A 236 2.99 -20.72 -14.35
CA GLY A 236 2.27 -19.60 -13.75
C GLY A 236 0.92 -20.06 -13.22
N ARG A 237 -0.13 -19.28 -13.51
CA ARG A 237 -1.51 -19.68 -13.22
C ARG A 237 -2.25 -20.35 -14.36
N MET A 238 -1.61 -20.52 -15.52
CA MET A 238 -2.21 -21.20 -16.68
C MET A 238 -2.43 -22.69 -16.38
N PHE A 239 -1.38 -23.33 -15.87
CA PHE A 239 -1.47 -24.69 -15.33
C PHE A 239 -1.66 -24.60 -13.81
N PRO A 240 -2.77 -25.10 -13.26
CA PRO A 240 -3.13 -24.88 -11.86
C PRO A 240 -2.16 -25.55 -10.89
N MET A 241 -1.92 -24.91 -9.75
CA MET A 241 -1.03 -25.37 -8.69
C MET A 241 -1.64 -26.56 -7.93
N ARG A 242 -2.99 -26.61 -7.92
CA ARG A 242 -3.85 -27.54 -7.19
C ARG A 242 -5.05 -27.90 -8.05
N LEU A 243 -5.40 -29.18 -8.14
CA LEU A 243 -6.55 -29.68 -8.91
C LEU A 243 -7.41 -30.72 -8.16
N GLU A 244 -7.23 -30.89 -6.86
CA GLU A 244 -8.06 -31.78 -6.04
C GLU A 244 -9.54 -31.35 -5.95
N LYS A 245 -9.83 -30.07 -6.23
CA LYS A 245 -11.18 -29.50 -6.28
C LYS A 245 -11.38 -28.72 -7.58
N ALA A 246 -11.57 -29.42 -8.69
CA ALA A 246 -11.70 -28.82 -10.02
C ALA A 246 -12.86 -27.81 -10.16
N TYR A 247 -13.92 -27.92 -9.34
CA TYR A 247 -15.00 -26.91 -9.30
C TYR A 247 -14.54 -25.56 -8.71
N LYS A 248 -13.52 -25.58 -7.85
CA LYS A 248 -12.96 -24.40 -7.18
C LYS A 248 -11.92 -23.69 -8.05
N THR A 249 -10.98 -24.45 -8.61
CA THR A 249 -9.84 -23.90 -9.36
C THR A 249 -9.97 -24.25 -10.85
N PRO A 250 -10.06 -23.26 -11.76
CA PRO A 250 -10.15 -23.52 -13.19
C PRO A 250 -8.83 -24.09 -13.73
N PHE A 251 -8.95 -24.95 -14.75
CA PHE A 251 -7.84 -25.38 -15.58
C PHE A 251 -7.85 -24.57 -16.88
N PHE A 252 -6.90 -23.65 -17.06
CA PHE A 252 -6.84 -22.82 -18.27
C PHE A 252 -6.12 -23.49 -19.44
N GLY A 253 -5.23 -24.44 -19.15
CA GLY A 253 -4.53 -25.24 -20.15
C GLY A 253 -3.05 -25.40 -19.84
N TYR A 254 -2.25 -25.57 -20.89
CA TYR A 254 -0.80 -25.70 -20.83
C TYR A 254 -0.11 -24.41 -21.30
N PRO A 255 1.13 -24.14 -20.85
CA PRO A 255 1.90 -23.00 -21.33
C PRO A 255 2.07 -23.02 -22.84
N LYS A 256 1.78 -21.88 -23.47
CA LYS A 256 1.84 -21.66 -24.93
C LYS A 256 2.22 -20.22 -25.23
N CYS A 257 2.70 -19.94 -26.44
CA CYS A 257 3.09 -18.60 -26.82
C CYS A 257 2.63 -18.19 -28.21
N ARG A 258 2.62 -16.87 -28.42
CA ARG A 258 2.48 -16.23 -29.72
C ARG A 258 3.43 -15.04 -29.78
N ILE A 259 4.24 -14.97 -30.84
CA ILE A 259 5.27 -13.94 -30.99
C ILE A 259 5.21 -13.36 -32.39
N ASN A 260 5.30 -12.04 -32.47
CA ASN A 260 5.53 -11.28 -33.70
C ASN A 260 6.79 -10.43 -33.49
N VAL A 261 7.83 -10.62 -34.31
CA VAL A 261 8.97 -9.70 -34.41
C VAL A 261 8.83 -8.94 -35.72
N LYS A 262 8.47 -7.65 -35.64
CA LYS A 262 8.34 -6.76 -36.79
C LYS A 262 9.67 -6.06 -37.06
N VAL A 263 10.20 -6.23 -38.26
CA VAL A 263 11.50 -5.71 -38.70
C VAL A 263 11.29 -4.70 -39.82
N GLU A 264 11.91 -3.53 -39.70
CA GLU A 264 12.05 -2.51 -40.73
C GLU A 264 13.52 -2.44 -41.14
N TYR A 265 13.79 -2.51 -42.44
CA TYR A 265 15.14 -2.41 -43.00
C TYR A 265 15.45 -0.98 -43.46
N GLU A 266 16.73 -0.63 -43.58
CA GLU A 266 17.16 0.69 -44.05
C GLU A 266 16.66 1.03 -45.47
N ASN A 267 16.37 0.02 -46.30
CA ASN A 267 15.80 0.19 -47.63
C ASN A 267 14.28 0.40 -47.65
N GLY A 268 13.63 0.54 -46.49
CA GLY A 268 12.20 0.77 -46.33
C GLY A 268 11.32 -0.49 -46.42
N LYS A 269 11.87 -1.68 -46.71
CA LYS A 269 11.11 -2.93 -46.67
C LYS A 269 10.85 -3.35 -45.22
N THR A 270 9.73 -4.03 -45.00
CA THR A 270 9.36 -4.61 -43.70
C THR A 270 9.16 -6.12 -43.78
N GLU A 271 9.47 -6.82 -42.70
CA GLU A 271 9.20 -8.25 -42.52
C GLU A 271 8.59 -8.50 -41.13
N THR A 272 7.84 -9.60 -40.99
CA THR A 272 7.40 -10.09 -39.67
C THR A 272 7.81 -11.54 -39.50
N TRP A 273 8.65 -11.80 -38.50
CA TRP A 273 8.95 -13.16 -38.05
C TRP A 273 7.93 -13.56 -36.99
N ALA A 274 7.24 -14.68 -37.19
CA ALA A 274 6.13 -15.05 -36.33
C ALA A 274 6.11 -16.52 -35.93
N THR A 275 5.46 -16.82 -34.81
CA THR A 275 5.26 -18.19 -34.32
C THR A 275 4.44 -19.03 -35.30
N ASN A 276 4.88 -20.25 -35.59
CA ASN A 276 4.17 -21.24 -36.41
C ASN A 276 4.73 -22.65 -36.15
N ASN A 277 4.19 -23.67 -36.83
CA ASN A 277 4.57 -25.09 -36.65
C ASN A 277 5.99 -25.47 -37.13
N THR A 278 6.77 -24.53 -37.66
CA THR A 278 8.19 -24.76 -38.01
C THR A 278 9.14 -24.43 -36.87
N TRP A 279 8.63 -23.83 -35.79
CA TRP A 279 9.39 -23.64 -34.55
C TRP A 279 9.65 -24.97 -33.87
N LYS A 280 10.72 -25.03 -33.10
CA LYS A 280 11.15 -26.22 -32.36
C LYS A 280 10.84 -26.06 -30.89
N LEU A 281 10.46 -27.17 -30.24
CA LEU A 281 10.08 -27.22 -28.84
C LEU A 281 10.82 -28.37 -28.13
N SER A 282 11.22 -28.15 -26.89
CA SER A 282 11.67 -29.19 -25.97
C SER A 282 11.00 -29.02 -24.61
N PHE A 283 10.59 -30.14 -24.00
CA PHE A 283 10.20 -30.21 -22.59
C PHE A 283 11.31 -30.84 -21.72
N ASP A 284 12.42 -31.28 -22.34
CA ASP A 284 13.51 -31.96 -21.64
C ASP A 284 14.59 -30.99 -21.14
N GLY A 285 14.18 -29.86 -20.58
CA GLY A 285 15.09 -28.88 -19.99
C GLY A 285 15.36 -29.09 -18.51
N PRO A 286 16.20 -28.23 -17.90
CA PRO A 286 16.60 -28.38 -16.50
C PRO A 286 15.46 -28.08 -15.52
N ILE A 287 14.56 -27.14 -15.81
CA ILE A 287 13.39 -26.90 -14.95
C ILE A 287 12.37 -28.04 -15.13
N ARG A 288 12.34 -28.98 -14.17
CA ARG A 288 11.51 -30.18 -14.19
C ARG A 288 10.14 -29.99 -13.57
N SER A 289 9.99 -28.98 -12.71
CA SER A 289 8.73 -28.54 -12.14
C SER A 289 8.84 -27.07 -11.77
N ASN A 290 7.75 -26.32 -11.90
CA ASN A 290 7.62 -24.97 -11.37
C ASN A 290 6.18 -24.75 -10.95
N ASN A 291 5.95 -24.55 -9.67
CA ASN A 291 4.62 -24.43 -9.09
C ASN A 291 4.66 -23.28 -8.09
N GLU A 292 3.74 -22.33 -8.20
CA GLU A 292 3.73 -21.13 -7.36
C GLU A 292 3.70 -21.49 -5.87
N TYR A 293 2.98 -22.54 -5.46
CA TYR A 293 2.90 -22.94 -4.05
C TYR A 293 4.04 -23.86 -3.60
N ASP A 294 4.50 -24.73 -4.49
CA ASP A 294 5.44 -25.79 -4.12
C ASP A 294 6.91 -25.44 -4.34
N GLY A 295 7.23 -24.57 -5.32
CA GLY A 295 8.60 -24.18 -5.67
C GLY A 295 9.05 -24.66 -7.05
N GLU A 296 10.36 -24.56 -7.30
CA GLU A 296 11.00 -24.98 -8.56
C GLU A 296 11.95 -26.16 -8.36
N GLU A 297 11.84 -27.18 -9.23
CA GLU A 297 12.80 -28.28 -9.29
C GLU A 297 13.67 -28.13 -10.54
N TYR A 298 14.98 -28.04 -10.34
CA TYR A 298 15.99 -27.82 -11.36
C TYR A 298 17.01 -28.96 -11.41
N ASP A 299 17.11 -29.65 -12.55
CA ASP A 299 18.10 -30.70 -12.80
C ASP A 299 19.20 -30.20 -13.74
N ALA A 300 20.33 -29.78 -13.17
CA ALA A 300 21.43 -29.18 -13.92
C ALA A 300 22.12 -30.18 -14.86
N ARG A 301 21.90 -31.49 -14.70
CA ARG A 301 22.44 -32.52 -15.60
C ARG A 301 21.86 -32.39 -17.02
N ARG A 302 20.70 -31.74 -17.15
CA ARG A 302 20.02 -31.46 -18.42
C ARG A 302 20.53 -30.20 -19.14
N GLU A 303 21.30 -29.33 -18.47
CA GLU A 303 21.78 -28.07 -19.08
C GLU A 303 22.63 -28.29 -20.33
N GLN A 304 23.41 -29.37 -20.36
CA GLN A 304 24.37 -29.63 -21.43
C GLN A 304 23.70 -29.76 -22.80
N ALA A 305 22.51 -30.35 -22.87
CA ALA A 305 21.74 -30.50 -24.10
C ALA A 305 21.13 -29.18 -24.60
N LEU A 306 21.11 -28.14 -23.76
CA LEU A 306 20.59 -26.80 -24.06
C LEU A 306 21.70 -25.75 -24.17
N LYS A 307 22.98 -26.13 -24.14
CA LYS A 307 24.07 -25.15 -24.21
C LYS A 307 24.00 -24.38 -25.54
N GLY A 308 23.78 -23.06 -25.46
CA GLY A 308 23.65 -22.19 -26.63
C GLY A 308 22.27 -22.19 -27.30
N TRP A 309 21.24 -22.81 -26.71
CA TRP A 309 19.91 -22.96 -27.33
C TRP A 309 19.22 -21.64 -27.74
N THR A 310 19.59 -20.53 -27.11
CA THR A 310 19.07 -19.18 -27.40
C THR A 310 19.88 -18.43 -28.46
N GLN A 311 20.95 -19.02 -28.99
CA GLN A 311 21.79 -18.45 -30.04
C GLN A 311 21.45 -19.06 -31.41
N ALA A 312 21.77 -18.32 -32.48
CA ALA A 312 21.62 -18.80 -33.84
C ALA A 312 22.62 -19.94 -34.13
N GLY A 313 22.21 -20.92 -34.94
CA GLY A 313 23.06 -22.06 -35.32
C GLY A 313 23.12 -23.19 -34.29
N PHE A 314 22.28 -23.17 -33.25
CA PHE A 314 22.13 -24.30 -32.33
C PHE A 314 21.49 -25.51 -33.03
N ASP A 315 22.03 -26.71 -32.80
CA ASP A 315 21.49 -27.96 -33.33
C ASP A 315 20.24 -28.41 -32.53
N ASP A 316 19.07 -28.07 -33.05
CA ASP A 316 17.77 -28.49 -32.53
C ASP A 316 17.15 -29.68 -33.29
N SER A 317 17.97 -30.49 -33.96
CA SER A 317 17.51 -31.67 -34.70
C SER A 317 16.78 -32.68 -33.80
N GLN A 318 17.20 -32.79 -32.54
CA GLN A 318 16.58 -33.66 -31.52
C GLN A 318 15.34 -33.04 -30.86
N TRP A 319 15.01 -31.78 -31.16
CA TRP A 319 13.81 -31.13 -30.64
C TRP A 319 12.62 -31.46 -31.52
N GLN A 320 11.48 -31.66 -30.86
CA GLN A 320 10.21 -31.86 -31.56
C GLN A 320 9.75 -30.54 -32.20
N LYS A 321 8.83 -30.65 -33.17
CA LYS A 321 8.14 -29.47 -33.71
C LYS A 321 7.20 -28.93 -32.64
N ALA A 322 7.11 -27.61 -32.52
CA ALA A 322 6.09 -26.99 -31.70
C ALA A 322 4.71 -27.28 -32.32
N GLU A 323 3.74 -27.65 -31.49
CA GLU A 323 2.39 -27.94 -31.92
C GLU A 323 1.61 -26.65 -32.09
N ARG A 324 0.67 -26.62 -33.03
CA ARG A 324 -0.32 -25.55 -33.08
C ARG A 324 -1.31 -25.80 -31.94
N CYS A 325 -1.38 -24.86 -30.99
CA CYS A 325 -2.31 -24.94 -29.88
C CYS A 325 -3.68 -24.37 -30.23
N VAL A 326 -4.68 -24.74 -29.44
CA VAL A 326 -5.98 -24.07 -29.43
C VAL A 326 -5.81 -22.59 -29.10
N ILE A 327 -6.55 -21.74 -29.82
CA ILE A 327 -6.63 -20.30 -29.57
C ILE A 327 -7.25 -20.12 -28.18
N PRO A 328 -6.56 -19.47 -27.23
CA PRO A 328 -7.12 -19.21 -25.91
C PRO A 328 -8.28 -18.20 -26.00
N ASP A 329 -9.25 -18.33 -25.09
CA ASP A 329 -10.53 -17.59 -25.19
C ASP A 329 -10.38 -16.08 -24.98
N GLY A 330 -9.38 -15.66 -24.19
CA GLY A 330 -9.20 -14.25 -23.83
C GLY A 330 -8.71 -13.37 -24.98
N THR A 331 -9.02 -12.08 -24.90
CA THR A 331 -8.62 -11.06 -25.87
C THR A 331 -7.17 -10.63 -25.63
N LEU A 332 -6.37 -10.61 -26.70
CA LEU A 332 -5.00 -10.09 -26.62
C LEU A 332 -4.97 -8.57 -26.44
N MET A 333 -4.35 -8.12 -25.35
CA MET A 333 -4.21 -6.72 -24.98
C MET A 333 -2.77 -6.38 -24.63
N ALA A 334 -2.35 -5.15 -24.90
CA ALA A 334 -1.07 -4.66 -24.41
C ALA A 334 -1.09 -4.62 -22.88
N GLN A 335 0.00 -5.03 -22.24
CA GLN A 335 0.11 -4.90 -20.79
C GLN A 335 0.06 -3.42 -20.36
N PRO A 336 -0.87 -3.00 -19.48
CA PRO A 336 -1.08 -1.58 -19.16
C PRO A 336 -0.12 -1.05 -18.08
N MET A 337 0.65 -1.92 -17.43
CA MET A 337 1.56 -1.60 -16.34
C MET A 337 2.91 -2.28 -16.53
N THR A 338 3.92 -1.82 -15.79
CA THR A 338 5.18 -2.57 -15.67
C THR A 338 4.93 -3.83 -14.84
N GLY A 339 5.55 -4.95 -15.20
CA GLY A 339 5.38 -6.20 -14.46
C GLY A 339 6.17 -6.27 -13.16
N MET A 340 6.23 -7.47 -12.58
CA MET A 340 7.08 -7.77 -11.44
C MET A 340 8.56 -7.63 -11.81
N VAL A 341 9.35 -7.16 -10.87
CA VAL A 341 10.82 -7.10 -10.95
C VAL A 341 11.42 -7.85 -9.78
N GLU A 342 12.57 -8.48 -10.02
CA GLU A 342 13.42 -8.93 -8.93
C GLU A 342 14.33 -7.80 -8.46
N LYS A 343 14.51 -7.69 -7.14
CA LYS A 343 15.47 -6.78 -6.53
C LYS A 343 16.25 -7.53 -5.46
N GLU A 344 17.57 -7.44 -5.54
CA GLU A 344 18.45 -7.98 -4.51
C GLU A 344 18.16 -7.29 -3.16
N PHE A 345 17.92 -8.10 -2.13
CA PHE A 345 17.81 -7.63 -0.75
C PHE A 345 19.15 -7.70 -0.03
N GLY A 346 19.87 -8.80 -0.21
CA GLY A 346 21.21 -9.01 0.33
C GLY A 346 21.39 -10.36 1.03
N HIS A 347 22.48 -10.47 1.78
CA HIS A 347 22.91 -11.69 2.45
C HIS A 347 22.20 -11.91 3.81
N PRO A 348 22.15 -13.16 4.31
CA PRO A 348 21.58 -13.47 5.62
C PRO A 348 22.28 -12.76 6.78
N VAL A 349 21.50 -12.33 7.77
CA VAL A 349 22.04 -11.77 9.02
C VAL A 349 22.55 -12.87 9.96
N SER A 350 22.05 -14.11 9.84
CA SER A 350 22.46 -15.24 10.67
C SER A 350 22.41 -16.58 9.92
N LEU A 351 23.35 -17.47 10.27
CA LEU A 351 23.41 -18.88 9.86
C LEU A 351 23.56 -19.76 11.11
N LYS A 352 22.69 -20.78 11.26
CA LYS A 352 22.74 -21.73 12.39
C LYS A 352 22.70 -23.16 11.87
N HIS A 353 23.73 -23.93 12.17
CA HIS A 353 23.78 -25.36 11.84
C HIS A 353 22.92 -26.18 12.81
N ARG A 354 22.16 -27.12 12.24
CA ARG A 354 21.36 -28.13 12.94
C ARG A 354 21.50 -29.47 12.24
N HIS A 355 22.41 -30.31 12.71
CA HIS A 355 22.78 -31.56 12.02
C HIS A 355 23.14 -31.27 10.55
N ASP A 356 22.48 -31.91 9.60
CA ASP A 356 22.68 -31.74 8.15
C ASP A 356 21.88 -30.57 7.53
N THR A 357 21.20 -29.77 8.36
CA THR A 357 20.39 -28.62 7.93
C THR A 357 21.01 -27.30 8.41
N LEU A 358 21.06 -26.32 7.51
CA LEU A 358 21.43 -24.95 7.81
C LEU A 358 20.19 -24.07 7.90
N ILE A 359 19.95 -23.45 9.05
CA ILE A 359 18.89 -22.44 9.22
C ILE A 359 19.46 -21.05 8.92
N VAL A 360 18.83 -20.37 7.98
CA VAL A 360 19.18 -19.05 7.46
C VAL A 360 18.14 -18.04 7.95
N ASP A 361 18.57 -16.88 8.45
CA ASP A 361 17.69 -15.75 8.81
C ASP A 361 18.13 -14.49 8.04
N PHE A 362 17.21 -13.89 7.28
CA PHE A 362 17.43 -12.62 6.58
C PHE A 362 17.04 -11.39 7.39
N GLY A 363 16.45 -11.56 8.57
CA GLY A 363 16.05 -10.48 9.48
C GLY A 363 14.76 -9.76 9.08
N GLN A 364 14.20 -10.08 7.91
CA GLN A 364 13.02 -9.44 7.33
C GLN A 364 12.13 -10.50 6.65
N ASN A 365 10.82 -10.48 6.92
CA ASN A 365 9.84 -11.28 6.17
C ASN A 365 9.53 -10.57 4.84
N MET A 366 9.71 -11.27 3.72
CA MET A 366 9.59 -10.72 2.37
C MET A 366 8.95 -11.73 1.41
N ALA A 367 8.69 -11.34 0.16
CA ALA A 367 8.23 -12.24 -0.89
C ALA A 367 9.23 -12.28 -2.04
N GLY A 368 9.66 -13.48 -2.45
CA GLY A 368 10.62 -13.69 -3.53
C GLY A 368 11.32 -15.05 -3.43
N TRP A 369 12.65 -15.10 -3.57
CA TRP A 369 13.42 -16.35 -3.51
C TRP A 369 14.84 -16.15 -3.00
N ILE A 370 15.53 -17.24 -2.69
CA ILE A 370 16.95 -17.25 -2.35
C ILE A 370 17.76 -17.74 -3.56
N GLY A 371 18.73 -16.93 -3.98
CA GLY A 371 19.81 -17.38 -4.85
C GLY A 371 20.98 -17.90 -4.02
N PHE A 372 21.70 -18.88 -4.56
CA PHE A 372 22.86 -19.45 -3.88
C PHE A 372 23.97 -19.94 -4.82
N GLN A 373 25.18 -20.01 -4.28
CA GLN A 373 26.37 -20.49 -4.99
C GLN A 373 26.47 -22.01 -4.94
N VAL A 374 26.29 -22.66 -6.09
CA VAL A 374 26.15 -24.11 -6.15
C VAL A 374 27.51 -24.82 -6.10
N ARG A 375 27.64 -25.76 -5.15
CA ARG A 375 28.78 -26.66 -5.01
C ARG A 375 28.29 -28.05 -4.64
N GLY A 376 28.54 -29.03 -5.51
CA GLY A 376 28.16 -30.42 -5.30
C GLY A 376 28.76 -31.34 -6.36
N LYS A 377 28.77 -32.64 -6.11
CA LYS A 377 29.08 -33.66 -7.11
C LYS A 377 27.86 -33.92 -7.98
N GLN A 378 28.06 -34.52 -9.15
CA GLN A 378 26.96 -34.90 -10.03
C GLN A 378 25.94 -35.78 -9.28
N GLY A 379 24.67 -35.37 -9.27
CA GLY A 379 23.59 -36.06 -8.57
C GLY A 379 23.34 -35.58 -7.13
N ASP A 380 24.26 -34.82 -6.52
CA ASP A 380 24.02 -34.19 -5.22
C ASP A 380 22.81 -33.24 -5.33
N THR A 381 21.97 -33.21 -4.30
CA THR A 381 20.74 -32.40 -4.30
C THR A 381 20.80 -31.36 -3.19
N ILE A 382 20.62 -30.10 -3.56
CA ILE A 382 20.46 -28.98 -2.64
C ILE A 382 18.96 -28.66 -2.54
N ARG A 383 18.47 -28.46 -1.32
CA ARG A 383 17.06 -28.09 -1.06
C ARG A 383 17.01 -26.81 -0.25
N VAL A 384 16.13 -25.90 -0.62
CA VAL A 384 15.86 -24.65 0.10
C VAL A 384 14.38 -24.62 0.45
N LYS A 385 14.07 -24.80 1.73
CA LYS A 385 12.69 -24.77 2.25
C LYS A 385 12.45 -23.49 3.03
N TYR A 386 11.33 -22.83 2.80
CA TYR A 386 11.07 -21.47 3.27
C TYR A 386 10.09 -21.43 4.45
N ALA A 387 10.24 -20.44 5.33
CA ALA A 387 9.28 -20.17 6.42
C ALA A 387 9.26 -18.69 6.85
N GLU A 388 8.13 -18.26 7.40
CA GLU A 388 7.99 -16.92 8.00
C GLU A 388 8.48 -16.86 9.45
N LYS A 389 8.38 -17.99 10.17
CA LYS A 389 8.61 -18.10 11.62
C LYS A 389 9.48 -19.32 11.93
N LEU A 390 10.06 -19.33 13.12
CA LEU A 390 10.74 -20.49 13.69
C LEU A 390 9.92 -21.07 14.85
N GLN A 391 10.07 -22.37 15.06
CA GLN A 391 9.66 -23.05 16.28
C GLN A 391 10.52 -22.60 17.47
N ALA A 392 10.06 -22.86 18.70
CA ALA A 392 10.82 -22.54 19.91
C ALA A 392 12.20 -23.23 19.96
N ASP A 393 12.31 -24.42 19.36
CA ASP A 393 13.58 -25.14 19.29
C ASP A 393 14.55 -24.52 18.27
N GLY A 394 14.07 -23.67 17.34
CA GLY A 394 14.83 -23.03 16.26
C GLY A 394 14.73 -23.72 14.88
N SER A 395 13.87 -24.73 14.72
CA SER A 395 13.51 -25.30 13.41
C SER A 395 12.45 -24.45 12.69
N LEU A 396 12.18 -24.71 11.41
CA LEU A 396 11.16 -23.95 10.67
C LEU A 396 9.75 -24.24 11.22
N TYR A 397 8.93 -23.20 11.35
CA TYR A 397 7.49 -23.35 11.57
C TYR A 397 6.76 -23.32 10.23
N LEU A 398 6.08 -24.42 9.88
CA LEU A 398 5.48 -24.62 8.54
C LEU A 398 3.96 -24.84 8.56
N ASP A 399 3.34 -24.99 9.74
CA ASP A 399 1.92 -25.35 9.82
C ASP A 399 1.02 -24.31 9.13
N ASN A 400 1.40 -23.02 9.20
CA ASN A 400 0.66 -21.93 8.55
C ASN A 400 0.81 -21.86 7.02
N PHE A 401 1.70 -22.66 6.42
CA PHE A 401 1.79 -22.84 4.96
C PHE A 401 0.75 -23.84 4.44
N ARG A 402 0.09 -24.57 5.36
CA ARG A 402 -0.90 -25.61 5.07
C ARG A 402 -0.30 -26.71 4.20
N ASN A 403 -0.69 -26.80 2.93
CA ASN A 403 -0.15 -27.79 1.98
C ASN A 403 0.78 -27.20 0.91
N ALA A 404 1.17 -25.93 1.01
CA ALA A 404 2.24 -25.38 0.18
C ALA A 404 3.57 -25.98 0.62
N LEU A 405 4.30 -26.64 -0.30
CA LEU A 405 5.60 -27.20 0.04
C LEU A 405 6.65 -26.11 0.24
N SER A 406 6.57 -25.02 -0.55
CA SER A 406 7.51 -23.90 -0.58
C SER A 406 8.96 -24.38 -0.42
N GLU A 407 9.40 -25.18 -1.40
CA GLU A 407 10.73 -25.80 -1.45
C GLU A 407 11.29 -25.72 -2.87
N ASP A 408 12.46 -25.12 -3.01
CA ASP A 408 13.25 -25.18 -4.25
C ASP A 408 14.27 -26.31 -4.18
N ILE A 409 14.43 -27.05 -5.28
CA ILE A 409 15.30 -28.21 -5.38
C ILE A 409 16.26 -28.03 -6.55
N TYR A 410 17.56 -28.19 -6.30
CA TYR A 410 18.60 -28.16 -7.33
C TYR A 410 19.41 -29.46 -7.33
N VAL A 411 19.46 -30.16 -8.48
CA VAL A 411 20.27 -31.37 -8.68
C VAL A 411 21.53 -31.02 -9.45
N CYS A 412 22.68 -31.30 -8.85
CA CYS A 412 23.98 -30.92 -9.36
C CYS A 412 24.42 -31.75 -10.58
N ASN A 413 25.14 -31.12 -11.50
CA ASN A 413 25.84 -31.76 -12.61
C ASN A 413 27.33 -31.98 -12.35
N GLY A 414 27.86 -31.47 -11.24
CA GLY A 414 29.25 -31.65 -10.81
C GLY A 414 30.24 -30.71 -11.49
N LYS A 415 29.75 -29.73 -12.28
CA LYS A 415 30.55 -28.75 -13.04
C LYS A 415 30.18 -27.31 -12.68
N GLU A 416 29.38 -27.11 -11.64
CA GLU A 416 28.91 -25.78 -11.25
C GLU A 416 30.04 -24.85 -10.83
N ASN A 417 31.08 -25.36 -10.15
CA ASN A 417 32.24 -24.58 -9.72
C ASN A 417 31.87 -23.27 -8.99
N GLY A 418 30.81 -23.27 -8.17
CA GLY A 418 30.32 -22.07 -7.51
C GLY A 418 29.49 -21.15 -8.40
N LYS A 419 28.85 -21.66 -9.46
CA LYS A 419 27.87 -20.93 -10.27
C LYS A 419 26.66 -20.56 -9.41
N SER A 420 26.22 -19.31 -9.51
CA SER A 420 24.99 -18.85 -8.86
C SER A 420 23.76 -19.44 -9.54
N TRP A 421 22.81 -19.90 -8.74
CA TRP A 421 21.49 -20.34 -9.19
C TRP A 421 20.39 -19.72 -8.33
N ARG A 422 19.21 -19.53 -8.91
CA ARG A 422 17.96 -19.13 -8.26
C ARG A 422 16.78 -19.63 -9.09
N PRO A 423 15.59 -19.85 -8.51
CA PRO A 423 14.39 -20.16 -9.28
C PRO A 423 13.97 -18.96 -10.14
N VAL A 424 13.14 -19.20 -11.16
CA VAL A 424 12.65 -18.14 -12.07
C VAL A 424 11.14 -18.14 -12.29
N PHE A 425 10.44 -19.24 -11.98
CA PHE A 425 8.99 -19.39 -12.22
C PHE A 425 8.16 -19.74 -10.96
N SER A 426 8.69 -19.48 -9.78
CA SER A 426 7.95 -19.55 -8.50
C SER A 426 8.41 -18.43 -7.58
N TYR A 427 7.71 -18.19 -6.47
CA TYR A 427 8.13 -17.28 -5.39
C TYR A 427 7.61 -17.78 -4.05
N HIS A 428 8.17 -17.28 -2.95
CA HIS A 428 7.88 -17.71 -1.59
C HIS A 428 7.75 -16.50 -0.67
N GLY A 429 6.88 -16.57 0.35
CA GLY A 429 6.87 -15.61 1.46
C GLY A 429 7.72 -16.15 2.62
N PHE A 430 8.78 -15.44 3.02
CA PHE A 430 9.75 -15.96 3.98
C PHE A 430 10.56 -14.87 4.68
N ARG A 431 11.02 -15.22 5.89
CA ARG A 431 12.17 -14.60 6.56
C ARG A 431 13.31 -15.59 6.74
N TYR A 432 12.95 -16.85 6.96
CA TYR A 432 13.85 -17.94 7.27
C TYR A 432 13.86 -18.97 6.15
N ALA A 433 14.97 -19.68 6.02
CA ALA A 433 15.05 -20.87 5.19
C ALA A 433 15.85 -21.98 5.86
N ALA A 434 15.51 -23.23 5.56
CA ALA A 434 16.29 -24.41 5.88
C ALA A 434 16.94 -24.93 4.61
N ILE A 435 18.26 -25.07 4.64
CA ILE A 435 19.07 -25.50 3.50
C ILE A 435 19.74 -26.82 3.81
N THR A 436 19.56 -27.80 2.94
CA THR A 436 20.23 -29.11 3.02
C THR A 436 21.04 -29.38 1.75
N GLY A 437 22.03 -30.27 1.82
CA GLY A 437 22.87 -30.64 0.67
C GLY A 437 24.05 -29.70 0.39
N MET A 438 24.25 -28.65 1.20
CA MET A 438 25.40 -27.74 1.10
C MET A 438 26.31 -27.88 2.34
N LYS A 439 27.56 -28.30 2.12
CA LYS A 439 28.58 -28.37 3.18
C LYS A 439 29.38 -27.06 3.24
N ASN A 440 29.76 -26.64 4.46
CA ASN A 440 30.60 -25.45 4.71
C ASN A 440 30.09 -24.16 4.07
N ALA A 441 28.77 -23.97 4.00
CA ALA A 441 28.18 -22.77 3.42
C ALA A 441 28.42 -21.54 4.30
N ARG A 442 28.63 -20.40 3.65
CA ARG A 442 28.84 -19.08 4.29
C ARG A 442 27.70 -18.14 3.93
N LYS A 443 27.61 -17.00 4.63
CA LYS A 443 26.53 -16.02 4.40
C LYS A 443 26.54 -15.51 2.97
N GLU A 444 27.73 -15.29 2.42
CA GLU A 444 27.98 -14.77 1.08
C GLU A 444 27.59 -15.77 -0.02
N ASP A 445 27.37 -17.04 0.35
CA ASP A 445 26.87 -18.04 -0.58
C ASP A 445 25.36 -17.92 -0.83
N PHE A 446 24.64 -17.08 -0.07
CA PHE A 446 23.19 -16.89 -0.17
C PHE A 446 22.83 -15.42 -0.37
N THR A 447 21.87 -15.15 -1.25
CA THR A 447 21.32 -13.82 -1.47
C THR A 447 19.80 -13.93 -1.58
N ALA A 448 19.06 -13.18 -0.76
CA ALA A 448 17.62 -13.05 -0.95
C ALA A 448 17.32 -12.03 -2.05
N TYR A 449 16.34 -12.36 -2.88
CA TYR A 449 15.77 -11.47 -3.88
C TYR A 449 14.30 -11.29 -3.58
N THR A 450 13.87 -10.04 -3.52
CA THR A 450 12.45 -9.70 -3.47
C THR A 450 11.86 -9.72 -4.87
N VAL A 451 10.60 -10.11 -5.00
CA VAL A 451 9.85 -10.12 -6.25
C VAL A 451 8.53 -9.43 -6.02
N SER A 452 8.33 -8.29 -6.66
CA SER A 452 7.13 -7.47 -6.55
C SER A 452 6.97 -6.60 -7.80
N ASP A 453 5.79 -6.07 -8.03
CA ASP A 453 5.53 -5.10 -9.10
C ASP A 453 6.46 -3.89 -8.99
N GLU A 454 6.95 -3.42 -10.14
CA GLU A 454 7.81 -2.25 -10.19
C GLU A 454 7.01 -0.97 -9.94
N MET A 455 7.14 -0.46 -8.72
CA MET A 455 6.53 0.79 -8.29
C MET A 455 7.52 1.65 -7.51
N ALA A 456 7.36 2.97 -7.64
CA ALA A 456 8.08 3.93 -6.80
C ALA A 456 7.42 4.03 -5.43
N THR A 457 8.22 4.21 -4.38
CA THR A 457 7.71 4.68 -3.09
C THR A 457 7.52 6.19 -3.17
N ILE A 458 6.28 6.64 -3.00
CA ILE A 458 5.87 8.05 -3.18
C ILE A 458 5.51 8.74 -1.87
N GLY A 459 5.35 7.98 -0.78
CA GLY A 459 5.13 8.54 0.55
C GLY A 459 6.19 8.12 1.53
N HIS A 460 6.61 9.08 2.34
CA HIS A 460 7.50 8.87 3.47
C HIS A 460 6.90 9.54 4.69
N ILE A 461 6.79 8.79 5.78
CA ILE A 461 6.35 9.33 7.06
C ILE A 461 7.22 8.81 8.20
N GLU A 462 7.67 9.72 9.04
CA GLU A 462 8.42 9.44 10.27
C GLU A 462 7.77 10.25 11.41
N THR A 463 7.61 9.63 12.57
CA THR A 463 7.02 10.26 13.76
C THR A 463 8.00 10.23 14.93
N SER A 464 7.70 10.97 16.00
CA SER A 464 8.46 10.87 17.26
C SER A 464 8.28 9.52 17.97
N ASP A 465 7.24 8.74 17.63
CA ASP A 465 6.96 7.46 18.27
C ASP A 465 7.66 6.29 17.55
N THR A 466 8.54 5.62 18.30
CA THR A 466 9.37 4.53 17.77
C THR A 466 8.59 3.27 17.43
N ILE A 467 7.47 2.98 18.11
CA ILE A 467 6.67 1.79 17.79
C ILE A 467 5.86 2.03 16.53
N LEU A 468 5.27 3.22 16.37
CA LEU A 468 4.54 3.59 15.17
C LEU A 468 5.46 3.57 13.94
N ASN A 469 6.68 4.09 14.04
CA ASN A 469 7.66 4.01 12.94
C ASN A 469 7.99 2.56 12.57
N LYS A 470 8.09 1.66 13.55
CA LYS A 470 8.30 0.22 13.30
C LYS A 470 7.08 -0.42 12.62
N VAL A 471 5.87 -0.06 13.03
CA VAL A 471 4.62 -0.52 12.40
C VAL A 471 4.51 -0.02 10.97
N LEU A 472 4.85 1.24 10.70
CA LEU A 472 4.84 1.83 9.34
C LEU A 472 5.86 1.13 8.43
N LYS A 473 7.05 0.77 8.96
CA LYS A 473 8.02 -0.05 8.23
C LYS A 473 7.49 -1.45 7.93
N ASN A 474 6.81 -2.09 8.89
CA ASN A 474 6.17 -3.39 8.69
C ASN A 474 5.05 -3.32 7.64
N ALA A 475 4.29 -2.22 7.62
CA ALA A 475 3.26 -1.96 6.61
C ALA A 475 3.88 -1.91 5.21
N TRP A 476 4.97 -1.14 5.03
CA TRP A 476 5.68 -1.04 3.75
C TRP A 476 6.10 -2.43 3.22
N TRP A 477 6.71 -3.26 4.09
CA TRP A 477 7.13 -4.60 3.70
C TRP A 477 5.97 -5.54 3.41
N GLY A 478 4.89 -5.45 4.19
CA GLY A 478 3.69 -6.25 3.97
C GLY A 478 3.02 -5.93 2.64
N ILE A 479 2.87 -4.65 2.32
CA ILE A 479 2.28 -4.20 1.05
C ILE A 479 3.17 -4.62 -0.12
N TYR A 480 4.47 -4.31 -0.06
CA TYR A 480 5.43 -4.66 -1.11
C TYR A 480 5.47 -6.17 -1.38
N GLY A 481 5.41 -7.00 -0.33
CA GLY A 481 5.40 -8.46 -0.49
C GLY A 481 4.15 -9.01 -1.20
N ASN A 482 3.03 -8.28 -1.17
CA ASN A 482 1.73 -8.75 -1.63
C ASN A 482 1.28 -8.21 -3.00
N TYR A 483 2.14 -7.50 -3.73
CA TYR A 483 1.86 -7.12 -5.12
C TYR A 483 2.50 -8.11 -6.12
N LYS A 484 1.68 -8.71 -6.99
CA LYS A 484 2.07 -9.75 -7.99
C LYS A 484 1.33 -9.59 -9.33
N GLY A 485 1.28 -8.37 -9.86
CA GLY A 485 0.42 -7.90 -10.95
C GLY A 485 -1.06 -7.79 -10.56
N MET A 486 -1.35 -8.05 -9.29
CA MET A 486 -2.62 -7.94 -8.57
C MET A 486 -2.26 -7.93 -7.07
N PRO A 487 -3.07 -7.32 -6.19
CA PRO A 487 -2.87 -7.44 -4.75
C PRO A 487 -3.31 -8.83 -4.30
N VAL A 488 -2.45 -9.60 -3.63
CA VAL A 488 -2.80 -10.89 -3.00
C VAL A 488 -2.97 -10.73 -1.49
N ASP A 489 -3.73 -11.63 -0.84
CA ASP A 489 -3.93 -11.64 0.61
C ASP A 489 -2.62 -11.88 1.38
N CYS A 490 -1.89 -12.90 0.96
CA CYS A 490 -0.64 -13.33 1.55
C CYS A 490 0.29 -13.95 0.50
N PRO A 491 1.63 -13.95 0.70
CA PRO A 491 2.57 -14.40 -0.34
C PRO A 491 3.12 -15.82 -0.13
N GLN A 492 2.78 -16.52 0.95
CA GLN A 492 3.46 -17.75 1.39
C GLN A 492 2.65 -19.04 1.22
N ARG A 493 1.41 -19.09 1.72
CA ARG A 493 0.62 -20.34 1.79
C ARG A 493 0.00 -20.69 0.44
N ASN A 494 -0.71 -21.82 0.38
CA ASN A 494 -1.50 -22.27 -0.78
C ASN A 494 -2.78 -21.42 -1.00
N GLU A 495 -2.64 -20.10 -1.03
CA GLU A 495 -3.73 -19.13 -1.22
C GLU A 495 -3.33 -18.09 -2.24
N ARG A 496 -2.61 -17.03 -1.83
CA ARG A 496 -2.07 -15.99 -2.73
C ARG A 496 -3.15 -15.46 -3.66
N GLN A 497 -4.35 -15.30 -3.13
CA GLN A 497 -5.52 -14.94 -3.93
C GLN A 497 -5.78 -13.45 -3.81
N PRO A 498 -6.23 -12.82 -4.91
CA PRO A 498 -6.60 -11.41 -4.89
C PRO A 498 -7.98 -11.19 -4.26
N TRP A 499 -8.05 -11.43 -2.96
CA TRP A 499 -9.25 -11.21 -2.14
C TRP A 499 -9.64 -9.73 -2.19
N LEU A 500 -10.90 -9.46 -2.56
CA LEU A 500 -11.34 -8.09 -2.80
C LEU A 500 -11.45 -7.28 -1.50
N GLY A 501 -12.01 -7.87 -0.44
CA GLY A 501 -12.28 -7.22 0.84
C GLY A 501 -11.04 -6.68 1.55
N ASP A 502 -9.87 -7.28 1.31
CA ASP A 502 -8.57 -6.83 1.82
C ASP A 502 -8.23 -5.41 1.41
N ARG A 503 -8.71 -4.96 0.24
CA ARG A 503 -8.30 -3.70 -0.39
C ARG A 503 -9.44 -2.73 -0.65
N THR A 504 -10.63 -2.96 -0.08
CA THR A 504 -11.75 -2.02 -0.22
C THR A 504 -11.38 -0.62 0.27
N VAL A 505 -10.80 -0.49 1.46
CA VAL A 505 -10.22 0.79 1.94
C VAL A 505 -8.68 0.75 1.95
N GLY A 506 -8.09 -0.45 2.04
CA GLY A 506 -6.63 -0.62 2.03
C GLY A 506 -5.96 -0.02 0.79
N SER A 507 -6.63 -0.02 -0.37
CA SER A 507 -6.11 0.60 -1.60
C SER A 507 -5.81 2.10 -1.43
N LEU A 508 -6.63 2.83 -0.65
CA LEU A 508 -6.37 4.23 -0.33
C LEU A 508 -5.13 4.38 0.55
N GLY A 509 -5.02 3.61 1.63
CA GLY A 509 -3.85 3.69 2.53
C GLY A 509 -2.53 3.40 1.81
N GLU A 510 -2.56 2.45 0.88
CA GLU A 510 -1.39 2.05 0.10
C GLU A 510 -1.01 3.04 -0.99
N SER A 511 -1.99 3.75 -1.56
CA SER A 511 -1.75 4.80 -2.56
C SER A 511 -1.00 6.01 -2.00
N PHE A 512 -0.92 6.14 -0.67
CA PHE A 512 0.01 7.08 -0.05
C PHE A 512 1.46 6.57 -0.07
N VAL A 513 1.68 5.25 -0.06
CA VAL A 513 3.01 4.64 0.06
C VAL A 513 3.64 4.37 -1.30
N PHE A 514 2.89 3.81 -2.25
CA PHE A 514 3.39 3.39 -3.56
C PHE A 514 2.63 4.04 -4.72
N ASP A 515 3.32 4.31 -5.83
CA ASP A 515 2.71 4.68 -7.12
C ASP A 515 2.03 3.44 -7.73
N ASN A 516 0.86 3.11 -7.18
CA ASN A 516 0.07 1.92 -7.48
C ASN A 516 -1.11 2.18 -8.44
N GLU A 517 -1.18 3.38 -9.03
CA GLU A 517 -2.24 3.81 -9.95
C GLU A 517 -2.43 2.79 -11.09
N ARG A 518 -1.35 2.39 -11.77
CA ARG A 518 -1.43 1.47 -12.91
C ARG A 518 -1.83 0.05 -12.50
N LEU A 519 -1.36 -0.42 -11.34
CA LEU A 519 -1.74 -1.73 -10.80
C LEU A 519 -3.24 -1.76 -10.50
N TYR A 520 -3.76 -0.74 -9.83
CA TYR A 520 -5.16 -0.68 -9.47
C TYR A 520 -6.07 -0.42 -10.68
N SER A 521 -5.68 0.44 -11.62
CA SER A 521 -6.38 0.62 -12.90
C SER A 521 -6.51 -0.70 -13.67
N LYS A 522 -5.44 -1.51 -13.72
CA LYS A 522 -5.48 -2.85 -14.31
C LYS A 522 -6.38 -3.80 -13.51
N TRP A 523 -6.31 -3.77 -12.19
CA TRP A 523 -7.09 -4.66 -11.34
C TRP A 523 -8.59 -4.39 -11.39
N MET A 524 -9.03 -3.14 -11.60
CA MET A 524 -10.44 -2.83 -11.84
C MET A 524 -10.97 -3.56 -13.08
N HIS A 525 -10.17 -3.63 -14.14
CA HIS A 525 -10.49 -4.40 -15.34
C HIS A 525 -10.58 -5.91 -15.03
N ASP A 526 -9.67 -6.45 -14.21
CA ASP A 526 -9.75 -7.86 -13.78
C ASP A 526 -11.02 -8.18 -12.99
N ILE A 527 -11.48 -7.27 -12.12
CA ILE A 527 -12.75 -7.44 -11.38
C ILE A 527 -13.94 -7.42 -12.35
N CYS A 528 -13.93 -6.52 -13.34
CA CYS A 528 -14.95 -6.47 -14.39
C CYS A 528 -14.97 -7.77 -15.23
N ASP A 529 -13.80 -8.29 -15.61
CA ASP A 529 -13.66 -9.55 -16.37
C ASP A 529 -14.23 -10.75 -15.61
N ALA A 530 -14.08 -10.74 -14.29
CA ALA A 530 -14.58 -11.78 -13.41
C ALA A 530 -16.11 -11.69 -13.16
N GLN A 531 -16.77 -10.60 -13.55
CA GLN A 531 -18.21 -10.45 -13.35
C GLN A 531 -19.00 -11.43 -14.23
N ARG A 532 -19.97 -12.12 -13.63
CA ARG A 532 -20.86 -13.04 -14.35
C ARG A 532 -21.96 -12.31 -15.14
N SER A 533 -22.64 -13.07 -15.99
CA SER A 533 -23.75 -12.57 -16.82
C SER A 533 -24.96 -12.12 -16.01
N ASP A 534 -25.18 -12.65 -14.81
CA ASP A 534 -26.23 -12.23 -13.86
C ASP A 534 -25.88 -10.91 -13.13
N GLY A 535 -24.60 -10.58 -13.00
CA GLY A 535 -24.12 -9.37 -12.32
C GLY A 535 -23.32 -9.64 -11.06
N ASN A 536 -23.25 -10.89 -10.61
CA ASN A 536 -22.45 -11.30 -9.45
C ASN A 536 -20.95 -11.12 -9.74
N ILE A 537 -20.26 -10.44 -8.82
CA ILE A 537 -18.80 -10.26 -8.78
C ILE A 537 -18.25 -11.20 -7.70
N PRO A 538 -17.20 -11.98 -7.96
CA PRO A 538 -16.67 -12.94 -7.01
C PRO A 538 -15.91 -12.26 -5.86
N ASP A 539 -15.66 -13.01 -4.79
CA ASP A 539 -14.90 -12.54 -3.62
C ASP A 539 -13.39 -12.41 -3.91
N VAL A 540 -12.93 -13.02 -5.01
CA VAL A 540 -11.54 -13.05 -5.49
C VAL A 540 -11.51 -12.73 -6.99
N ALA A 541 -10.76 -11.72 -7.41
CA ALA A 541 -10.61 -11.37 -8.83
C ALA A 541 -9.17 -11.01 -9.22
N PRO A 542 -8.58 -11.56 -10.30
CA PRO A 542 -9.13 -12.56 -11.23
C PRO A 542 -9.65 -13.83 -10.53
N ALA A 543 -10.70 -14.42 -11.09
CA ALA A 543 -11.44 -15.55 -10.51
C ALA A 543 -10.67 -16.88 -10.62
N PHE A 544 -9.44 -16.92 -10.08
CA PHE A 544 -8.64 -18.13 -9.94
C PHE A 544 -9.25 -19.10 -8.93
N TRP A 545 -10.02 -18.60 -7.97
CA TRP A 545 -10.96 -19.38 -7.18
C TRP A 545 -12.39 -18.95 -7.53
N ASN A 546 -13.25 -19.91 -7.89
CA ASN A 546 -14.64 -19.66 -8.23
C ASN A 546 -15.50 -19.41 -6.97
N TYR A 547 -15.25 -18.32 -6.25
CA TYR A 547 -16.01 -17.91 -5.06
C TYR A 547 -16.96 -16.77 -5.41
N TYR A 548 -18.18 -17.16 -5.82
CA TYR A 548 -19.28 -16.24 -6.10
C TYR A 548 -20.30 -16.40 -4.98
N THR A 549 -20.12 -15.66 -3.88
CA THR A 549 -20.98 -15.81 -2.70
C THR A 549 -22.07 -14.75 -2.60
N ASP A 550 -22.13 -13.81 -3.55
CA ASP A 550 -23.01 -12.63 -3.53
C ASP A 550 -22.74 -11.70 -2.33
N ASP A 551 -21.52 -11.74 -1.80
CA ASP A 551 -21.08 -10.82 -0.76
C ASP A 551 -21.14 -9.36 -1.24
N VAL A 552 -21.32 -8.43 -0.30
CA VAL A 552 -21.35 -6.99 -0.60
C VAL A 552 -20.03 -6.30 -0.29
N THR A 553 -19.38 -6.67 0.82
CA THR A 553 -18.24 -5.92 1.35
C THR A 553 -16.94 -6.21 0.60
N TRP A 554 -16.79 -7.42 0.06
CA TRP A 554 -15.65 -7.80 -0.78
C TRP A 554 -15.77 -7.14 -2.16
N PRO A 555 -16.82 -7.38 -2.97
CA PRO A 555 -16.97 -6.73 -4.28
C PRO A 555 -17.04 -5.20 -4.26
N ALA A 556 -17.39 -4.58 -3.13
CA ALA A 556 -17.31 -3.12 -2.95
C ALA A 556 -15.89 -2.56 -3.22
N ALA A 557 -14.84 -3.39 -3.24
CA ALA A 557 -13.51 -2.96 -3.65
C ALA A 557 -13.48 -2.28 -5.03
N LEU A 558 -14.34 -2.68 -5.97
CA LEU A 558 -14.41 -2.10 -7.32
C LEU A 558 -14.78 -0.60 -7.28
N PRO A 559 -15.97 -0.19 -6.80
CA PRO A 559 -16.33 1.23 -6.75
C PRO A 559 -15.41 2.04 -5.82
N PHE A 560 -14.96 1.49 -4.69
CA PHE A 560 -14.06 2.22 -3.78
C PHE A 560 -12.69 2.50 -4.39
N THR A 561 -12.11 1.53 -5.08
CA THR A 561 -10.79 1.70 -5.70
C THR A 561 -10.88 2.61 -6.94
N CYS A 562 -12.01 2.59 -7.67
CA CYS A 562 -12.28 3.58 -8.72
C CYS A 562 -12.30 5.02 -8.16
N ASP A 563 -12.96 5.23 -7.01
CA ASP A 563 -12.98 6.53 -6.32
C ASP A 563 -11.57 6.96 -5.87
N MET A 564 -10.79 6.03 -5.31
CA MET A 564 -9.38 6.25 -4.95
C MET A 564 -8.55 6.68 -6.16
N LEU A 565 -8.64 5.98 -7.30
CA LEU A 565 -7.87 6.29 -8.50
C LEU A 565 -8.14 7.70 -9.03
N TYR A 566 -9.40 8.13 -8.94
CA TYR A 566 -9.79 9.48 -9.32
C TYR A 566 -9.28 10.52 -8.34
N HIS A 567 -9.51 10.35 -7.03
CA HIS A 567 -9.14 11.37 -6.05
C HIS A 567 -7.64 11.48 -5.80
N GLN A 568 -6.90 10.36 -5.78
CA GLN A 568 -5.44 10.34 -5.56
C GLN A 568 -4.66 10.72 -6.83
N PHE A 569 -5.08 10.22 -7.99
CA PHE A 569 -4.29 10.30 -9.22
C PHE A 569 -4.94 11.09 -10.36
N GLY A 570 -6.21 11.48 -10.24
CA GLY A 570 -6.94 12.23 -11.27
C GLY A 570 -7.38 11.37 -12.45
N ASN A 571 -7.21 10.05 -12.38
CA ASN A 571 -7.57 9.15 -13.47
C ASN A 571 -9.05 8.77 -13.37
N LYS A 572 -9.90 9.42 -14.17
CA LYS A 572 -11.33 9.10 -14.26
C LYS A 572 -11.66 7.89 -15.13
N GLN A 573 -10.69 7.37 -15.91
CA GLN A 573 -10.97 6.31 -16.88
C GLN A 573 -11.46 5.00 -16.23
N PRO A 574 -10.87 4.53 -15.11
CA PRO A 574 -11.38 3.35 -14.40
C PRO A 574 -12.85 3.50 -13.96
N ILE A 575 -13.27 4.70 -13.54
CA ILE A 575 -14.69 4.96 -13.22
C ILE A 575 -15.55 4.75 -14.47
N ILE A 576 -15.17 5.34 -15.60
CA ILE A 576 -15.94 5.27 -16.85
C ILE A 576 -16.04 3.83 -17.35
N ASP A 577 -14.92 3.12 -17.39
CA ASP A 577 -14.85 1.75 -17.92
C ASP A 577 -15.57 0.75 -17.01
N SER A 578 -15.50 0.91 -15.69
CA SER A 578 -16.11 0.00 -14.73
C SER A 578 -17.57 0.33 -14.37
N TYR A 579 -18.07 1.54 -14.67
CA TYR A 579 -19.42 1.96 -14.30
C TYR A 579 -20.53 0.99 -14.78
N PRO A 580 -20.50 0.44 -16.02
CA PRO A 580 -21.47 -0.57 -16.44
C PRO A 580 -21.49 -1.82 -15.53
N SER A 581 -20.31 -2.31 -15.13
CA SER A 581 -20.18 -3.47 -14.22
C SER A 581 -20.65 -3.14 -12.80
N ILE A 582 -20.28 -1.96 -12.28
CA ILE A 582 -20.72 -1.48 -10.96
C ILE A 582 -22.25 -1.40 -10.92
N ARG A 583 -22.86 -0.74 -11.92
CA ARG A 583 -24.32 -0.65 -12.04
C ARG A 583 -24.99 -2.02 -12.08
N LYS A 584 -24.43 -2.94 -12.85
CA LYS A 584 -24.97 -4.30 -12.98
C LYS A 584 -24.92 -5.06 -11.66
N TRP A 585 -23.80 -4.97 -10.93
CA TRP A 585 -23.63 -5.60 -9.63
C TRP A 585 -24.56 -5.01 -8.57
N ILE A 586 -24.64 -3.67 -8.48
CA ILE A 586 -25.57 -3.01 -7.55
C ILE A 586 -27.01 -3.45 -7.83
N ASN A 587 -27.44 -3.44 -9.08
CA ASN A 587 -28.81 -3.87 -9.43
C ASN A 587 -29.05 -5.36 -9.11
N HIS A 588 -28.08 -6.24 -9.35
CA HIS A 588 -28.15 -7.65 -8.96
C HIS A 588 -28.36 -7.80 -7.46
N ILE A 589 -27.52 -7.16 -6.63
CA ILE A 589 -27.65 -7.25 -5.17
C ILE A 589 -28.98 -6.67 -4.69
N LEU A 590 -29.40 -5.52 -5.23
CA LEU A 590 -30.66 -4.89 -4.86
C LEU A 590 -31.86 -5.77 -5.19
N ALA A 591 -31.87 -6.44 -6.34
CA ALA A 591 -32.97 -7.27 -6.79
C ALA A 591 -33.07 -8.59 -6.00
N GLU A 592 -31.93 -9.24 -5.76
CA GLU A 592 -31.91 -10.60 -5.19
C GLU A 592 -31.85 -10.63 -3.66
N TYR A 593 -31.26 -9.60 -3.03
CA TYR A 593 -30.90 -9.65 -1.60
C TYR A 593 -31.46 -8.51 -0.75
N THR A 594 -32.28 -7.61 -1.29
CA THR A 594 -33.02 -6.63 -0.48
C THR A 594 -34.31 -7.25 0.04
N ASP A 595 -34.49 -7.27 1.36
CA ASP A 595 -35.75 -7.72 1.94
C ASP A 595 -36.88 -6.69 1.83
N LYS A 596 -38.08 -7.09 2.23
CA LYS A 596 -39.28 -6.22 2.21
C LYS A 596 -39.17 -4.95 3.07
N ASN A 597 -38.20 -4.87 3.98
CA ASN A 597 -37.98 -3.72 4.84
C ASN A 597 -36.93 -2.75 4.25
N GLY A 598 -36.29 -3.10 3.13
CA GLY A 598 -35.24 -2.33 2.49
C GLY A 598 -33.83 -2.64 3.00
N ILE A 599 -33.62 -3.82 3.63
CA ILE A 599 -32.34 -4.23 4.22
C ILE A 599 -31.66 -5.26 3.32
N ILE A 600 -30.35 -5.12 3.12
CA ILE A 600 -29.55 -6.11 2.41
C ILE A 600 -29.28 -7.30 3.33
N THR A 601 -29.61 -8.49 2.85
CA THR A 601 -29.59 -9.73 3.64
C THR A 601 -28.31 -10.55 3.50
N LYS A 602 -27.38 -10.12 2.65
CA LYS A 602 -26.24 -10.93 2.23
C LYS A 602 -24.91 -10.29 2.61
N ASP A 603 -24.23 -10.96 3.53
CA ASP A 603 -22.85 -10.73 3.96
C ASP A 603 -22.27 -12.08 4.36
N LYS A 604 -21.08 -12.41 3.83
CA LYS A 604 -20.49 -13.74 3.97
C LYS A 604 -19.47 -13.81 5.09
N TYR A 605 -18.70 -12.75 5.28
CA TYR A 605 -17.50 -12.75 6.12
C TYR A 605 -17.65 -11.87 7.38
N GLY A 606 -18.51 -10.85 7.34
CA GLY A 606 -18.69 -9.90 8.42
C GLY A 606 -17.45 -9.05 8.69
N ASP A 607 -17.37 -8.54 9.92
CA ASP A 607 -16.18 -7.83 10.39
C ASP A 607 -15.05 -8.84 10.67
N TRP A 608 -14.38 -9.27 9.61
CA TRP A 608 -13.44 -10.39 9.64
C TRP A 608 -12.26 -10.13 10.58
N CYS A 609 -11.81 -11.16 11.30
CA CYS A 609 -10.67 -11.08 12.23
C CYS A 609 -10.79 -10.04 13.37
N VAL A 610 -12.02 -9.82 13.89
CA VAL A 610 -12.21 -9.14 15.18
C VAL A 610 -11.35 -9.82 16.26
N PRO A 611 -10.58 -9.07 17.07
CA PRO A 611 -9.73 -9.63 18.12
C PRO A 611 -10.50 -10.59 19.04
N PRO A 612 -10.10 -11.87 19.10
CA PRO A 612 -10.78 -12.85 19.94
C PRO A 612 -10.54 -12.60 21.42
N GLU A 613 -11.44 -13.13 22.25
CA GLU A 613 -11.33 -13.10 23.70
C GLU A 613 -10.23 -14.04 24.26
N LYS A 614 -9.72 -14.97 23.44
CA LYS A 614 -8.62 -15.89 23.76
C LYS A 614 -7.62 -15.94 22.60
N LEU A 615 -6.33 -16.03 22.91
CA LEU A 615 -5.23 -15.90 21.95
C LEU A 615 -5.08 -17.10 21.01
N GLU A 616 -5.69 -18.25 21.32
CA GLU A 616 -5.61 -19.46 20.51
C GLU A 616 -6.68 -19.50 19.41
N LEU A 617 -7.70 -18.64 19.51
CA LEU A 617 -8.81 -18.60 18.57
C LEU A 617 -8.45 -17.83 17.29
N ILE A 618 -9.02 -18.27 16.16
CA ILE A 618 -8.98 -17.51 14.90
C ILE A 618 -10.06 -16.42 14.91
N HIS A 619 -11.27 -16.77 15.39
CA HIS A 619 -12.42 -15.88 15.40
C HIS A 619 -12.99 -15.77 16.82
N SER A 620 -13.33 -14.55 17.21
CA SER A 620 -14.14 -14.27 18.40
C SER A 620 -15.37 -15.17 18.42
N GLN A 621 -15.72 -15.71 19.59
CA GLN A 621 -17.00 -16.40 19.79
C GLN A 621 -18.01 -15.58 20.58
N ASP A 622 -17.60 -14.42 21.09
CA ASP A 622 -18.46 -13.50 21.82
C ASP A 622 -19.44 -12.78 20.86
N PRO A 623 -20.77 -13.01 20.96
CA PRO A 623 -21.75 -12.34 20.10
C PRO A 623 -21.79 -10.82 20.31
N LYS A 624 -21.31 -10.29 21.44
CA LYS A 624 -21.23 -8.83 21.65
C LYS A 624 -20.16 -8.17 20.80
N ARG A 625 -19.19 -8.94 20.30
CA ARG A 625 -18.11 -8.45 19.42
C ARG A 625 -18.43 -8.63 17.93
N LYS A 626 -19.47 -9.41 17.61
CA LYS A 626 -19.84 -9.74 16.23
C LYS A 626 -20.90 -8.77 15.72
N THR A 627 -20.49 -7.84 14.87
CA THR A 627 -21.42 -6.93 14.20
C THR A 627 -22.33 -7.71 13.25
N ASP A 628 -23.62 -7.36 13.19
CA ASP A 628 -24.59 -8.01 12.30
C ASP A 628 -24.20 -7.80 10.82
N GLY A 629 -24.05 -8.90 10.07
CA GLY A 629 -23.71 -8.85 8.65
C GLY A 629 -24.72 -8.09 7.80
N LYS A 630 -26.02 -8.10 8.16
CA LYS A 630 -27.04 -7.30 7.46
C LYS A 630 -26.82 -5.80 7.61
N LEU A 631 -26.38 -5.39 8.80
CA LEU A 631 -26.01 -4.01 9.08
C LEU A 631 -24.79 -3.64 8.22
N ILE A 632 -23.76 -4.47 8.21
CA ILE A 632 -22.54 -4.22 7.42
C ILE A 632 -22.88 -4.11 5.91
N ALA A 633 -23.56 -5.10 5.34
CA ALA A 633 -23.90 -5.10 3.92
C ALA A 633 -24.79 -3.93 3.51
N THR A 634 -25.79 -3.58 4.33
CA THR A 634 -26.68 -2.45 4.02
C THR A 634 -25.91 -1.12 4.10
N ALA A 635 -25.03 -0.94 5.09
CA ALA A 635 -24.21 0.26 5.20
C ALA A 635 -23.25 0.41 3.99
N TYR A 636 -22.58 -0.67 3.59
CA TYR A 636 -21.72 -0.65 2.39
C TYR A 636 -22.52 -0.41 1.11
N MET A 637 -23.72 -0.97 0.98
CA MET A 637 -24.57 -0.70 -0.18
C MET A 637 -25.00 0.78 -0.25
N ILE A 638 -25.31 1.41 0.89
CA ILE A 638 -25.57 2.86 0.95
C ILE A 638 -24.37 3.66 0.40
N ARG A 639 -23.14 3.30 0.81
CA ARG A 639 -21.93 3.95 0.29
C ARG A 639 -21.68 3.64 -1.19
N CYS A 640 -21.94 2.41 -1.66
CA CYS A 640 -21.83 2.08 -3.08
C CYS A 640 -22.86 2.84 -3.94
N LEU A 641 -24.07 3.08 -3.44
CA LEU A 641 -25.07 3.91 -4.10
C LEU A 641 -24.62 5.38 -4.19
N GLN A 642 -23.97 5.90 -3.14
CA GLN A 642 -23.38 7.24 -3.16
C GLN A 642 -22.25 7.37 -4.20
N LEU A 643 -21.40 6.35 -4.30
CA LEU A 643 -20.35 6.29 -5.32
C LEU A 643 -20.95 6.17 -6.73
N ALA A 644 -21.99 5.36 -6.92
CA ALA A 644 -22.69 5.25 -8.20
C ALA A 644 -23.35 6.58 -8.62
N GLU A 645 -23.93 7.32 -7.67
CA GLU A 645 -24.43 8.69 -7.86
C GLU A 645 -23.32 9.63 -8.34
N GLN A 646 -22.17 9.63 -7.65
CA GLN A 646 -20.99 10.42 -8.03
C GLN A 646 -20.47 10.06 -9.42
N PHE A 647 -20.36 8.77 -9.73
CA PHE A 647 -19.84 8.29 -11.01
C PHE A 647 -20.78 8.59 -12.18
N ALA A 648 -22.10 8.52 -11.94
CA ALA A 648 -23.10 8.96 -12.91
C ALA A 648 -22.98 10.46 -13.18
N ASN A 649 -22.83 11.28 -12.13
CA ASN A 649 -22.64 12.74 -12.25
C ASN A 649 -21.38 13.10 -13.04
N LEU A 650 -20.24 12.42 -12.78
CA LEU A 650 -18.98 12.64 -13.52
C LEU A 650 -19.09 12.37 -15.03
N GLN A 651 -20.04 11.53 -15.43
CA GLN A 651 -20.32 11.18 -16.83
C GLN A 651 -21.49 11.99 -17.42
N GLY A 652 -22.13 12.86 -16.64
CA GLY A 652 -23.30 13.63 -17.07
C GLY A 652 -24.61 12.83 -17.13
N LEU A 653 -24.66 11.64 -16.52
CA LEU A 653 -25.83 10.76 -16.47
C LEU A 653 -26.82 11.18 -15.37
N LYS A 654 -27.42 12.35 -15.51
CA LYS A 654 -28.21 13.02 -14.46
C LYS A 654 -29.40 12.21 -13.92
N GLU A 655 -30.16 11.55 -14.80
CA GLU A 655 -31.31 10.73 -14.40
C GLU A 655 -30.89 9.49 -13.61
N GLU A 656 -29.77 8.85 -13.99
CA GLU A 656 -29.22 7.73 -13.24
C GLU A 656 -28.69 8.19 -11.88
N ALA A 657 -27.98 9.31 -11.82
CA ALA A 657 -27.50 9.89 -10.56
C ALA A 657 -28.66 10.15 -9.59
N LYS A 658 -29.76 10.74 -10.07
CA LYS A 658 -30.98 10.95 -9.29
C LYS A 658 -31.58 9.62 -8.80
N ALA A 659 -31.67 8.62 -9.66
CA ALA A 659 -32.20 7.31 -9.28
C ALA A 659 -31.36 6.63 -8.17
N TRP A 660 -30.03 6.77 -8.22
CA TRP A 660 -29.14 6.30 -7.15
C TRP A 660 -29.34 7.06 -5.85
N ALA A 661 -29.46 8.39 -5.93
CA ALA A 661 -29.71 9.25 -4.77
C ALA A 661 -31.04 8.88 -4.07
N ASP A 662 -32.12 8.70 -4.84
CA ASP A 662 -33.44 8.35 -4.31
C ASP A 662 -33.41 6.97 -3.62
N ARG A 663 -32.76 5.97 -4.24
CA ARG A 663 -32.56 4.63 -3.63
C ARG A 663 -31.73 4.69 -2.36
N ARG A 664 -30.65 5.48 -2.36
CA ARG A 664 -29.78 5.70 -1.21
C ARG A 664 -30.55 6.29 -0.03
N SER A 665 -31.35 7.33 -0.28
CA SER A 665 -32.20 7.95 0.75
C SER A 665 -33.16 6.95 1.37
N GLY A 666 -33.89 6.19 0.55
CA GLY A 666 -34.84 5.18 1.05
C GLY A 666 -34.16 4.08 1.87
N MET A 667 -32.94 3.69 1.50
CA MET A 667 -32.16 2.69 2.24
C MET A 667 -31.58 3.25 3.55
N ILE A 668 -31.20 4.53 3.62
CA ILE A 668 -30.82 5.20 4.87
C ILE A 668 -31.99 5.19 5.85
N ASP A 669 -33.20 5.51 5.38
CA ASP A 669 -34.40 5.46 6.23
C ASP A 669 -34.69 4.03 6.73
N ALA A 670 -34.55 3.03 5.86
CA ALA A 670 -34.68 1.62 6.24
C ALA A 670 -33.65 1.20 7.29
N PHE A 671 -32.39 1.58 7.09
CA PHE A 671 -31.30 1.29 8.00
C PHE A 671 -31.54 1.89 9.38
N ASN A 672 -31.91 3.17 9.44
CA ASN A 672 -32.19 3.87 10.69
C ASN A 672 -33.39 3.25 11.41
N ARG A 673 -34.48 2.91 10.70
CA ARG A 673 -35.63 2.22 11.31
C ARG A 673 -35.26 0.86 11.91
N GLN A 674 -34.39 0.10 11.25
CA GLN A 674 -34.06 -1.27 11.65
C GLN A 674 -33.01 -1.31 12.78
N PHE A 675 -31.98 -0.49 12.69
CA PHE A 675 -30.77 -0.66 13.49
C PHE A 675 -30.53 0.43 14.54
N LEU A 676 -31.13 1.62 14.43
CA LEU A 676 -30.90 2.70 15.38
C LEU A 676 -31.72 2.48 16.66
N THR A 677 -31.02 2.33 17.78
CA THR A 677 -31.61 2.52 19.11
C THR A 677 -31.43 3.98 19.50
N ASN A 678 -32.52 4.68 19.84
CA ASN A 678 -32.48 6.05 20.32
C ASN A 678 -33.21 6.18 21.67
N LYS A 679 -32.45 6.14 22.77
CA LYS A 679 -32.96 6.32 24.14
C LYS A 679 -32.20 7.44 24.87
N ALA A 680 -32.57 8.67 24.54
CA ALA A 680 -32.04 9.88 25.18
C ALA A 680 -32.32 9.94 26.69
N GLY A 681 -31.47 10.64 27.44
CA GLY A 681 -31.61 10.85 28.89
C GLY A 681 -31.25 9.63 29.76
N THR A 682 -30.58 8.63 29.19
CA THR A 682 -30.12 7.43 29.91
C THR A 682 -28.70 7.56 30.46
N SER A 683 -28.00 8.64 30.10
CA SER A 683 -26.69 8.99 30.59
C SER A 683 -26.69 9.15 32.11
N ARG A 684 -25.71 8.49 32.76
CA ARG A 684 -25.47 8.65 34.20
C ARG A 684 -24.82 9.99 34.54
N ARG A 685 -24.21 10.66 33.55
CA ARG A 685 -23.56 11.97 33.67
C ARG A 685 -23.75 12.72 32.35
N PRO A 686 -24.90 13.38 32.17
CA PRO A 686 -25.21 14.09 30.93
C PRO A 686 -24.08 15.02 30.48
N GLY A 687 -23.76 14.98 29.19
CA GLY A 687 -22.66 15.76 28.58
C GLY A 687 -21.27 15.11 28.67
N HIS A 688 -21.06 14.10 29.52
CA HIS A 688 -19.75 13.47 29.68
C HIS A 688 -19.47 12.42 28.60
N VAL A 689 -18.29 12.48 27.97
CA VAL A 689 -17.89 11.59 26.85
C VAL A 689 -18.01 10.10 27.19
N LEU A 690 -17.54 9.69 28.37
CA LEU A 690 -17.56 8.28 28.80
C LEU A 690 -18.89 7.78 29.38
N TYR A 691 -19.92 8.63 29.44
CA TYR A 691 -21.27 8.25 29.88
C TYR A 691 -22.31 8.69 28.85
N PRO A 692 -22.26 8.16 27.62
CA PRO A 692 -23.24 8.50 26.58
C PRO A 692 -24.65 8.06 26.95
N ASP A 693 -25.64 8.69 26.31
CA ASP A 693 -27.00 8.14 26.23
C ASP A 693 -26.98 6.84 25.41
N SER A 694 -27.95 5.95 25.65
CA SER A 694 -28.17 4.69 24.93
C SER A 694 -28.71 4.94 23.51
N ILE A 695 -27.88 5.61 22.72
CA ILE A 695 -28.07 5.95 21.32
C ILE A 695 -26.95 5.25 20.53
N TYR A 696 -27.30 4.20 19.80
CA TYR A 696 -26.35 3.35 19.09
C TYR A 696 -27.00 2.51 18.01
N TYR A 697 -26.20 1.95 17.11
CA TYR A 697 -26.66 1.01 16.08
C TYR A 697 -26.43 -0.46 16.46
N GLY A 698 -27.37 -1.32 16.07
CA GLY A 698 -27.25 -2.78 16.19
C GLY A 698 -26.97 -3.24 17.62
N ASN A 699 -25.92 -4.03 17.80
CA ASN A 699 -25.46 -4.51 19.10
C ASN A 699 -24.42 -3.58 19.78
N ASN A 700 -24.32 -2.32 19.34
CA ASN A 700 -23.41 -1.30 19.87
C ASN A 700 -21.91 -1.64 19.75
N THR A 701 -21.51 -2.40 18.73
CA THR A 701 -20.09 -2.55 18.41
C THR A 701 -19.53 -1.22 17.88
N SER A 702 -18.23 -1.00 18.06
CA SER A 702 -17.54 0.13 17.44
C SER A 702 -17.77 0.17 15.91
N THR A 703 -17.68 -0.97 15.23
CA THR A 703 -17.95 -1.09 13.78
C THR A 703 -19.36 -0.65 13.40
N ALA A 704 -20.41 -1.08 14.11
CA ALA A 704 -21.79 -0.71 13.78
C ALA A 704 -22.01 0.82 13.80
N ASN A 705 -21.48 1.48 14.84
CA ASN A 705 -21.60 2.94 14.99
C ASN A 705 -20.69 3.70 14.01
N LEU A 706 -19.47 3.21 13.78
CA LEU A 706 -18.51 3.85 12.87
C LEU A 706 -18.99 3.83 11.42
N LEU A 707 -19.59 2.75 10.94
CA LEU A 707 -20.14 2.70 9.59
C LEU A 707 -21.25 3.73 9.40
N ALA A 708 -22.16 3.86 10.38
CA ALA A 708 -23.24 4.83 10.32
C ALA A 708 -22.72 6.29 10.32
N LEU A 709 -21.68 6.56 11.12
CA LEU A 709 -21.02 7.88 11.16
C LEU A 709 -20.26 8.19 9.87
N SER A 710 -19.50 7.22 9.35
CA SER A 710 -18.55 7.40 8.25
C SER A 710 -19.22 7.46 6.88
N PHE A 711 -20.38 6.81 6.72
CA PHE A 711 -21.15 6.81 5.47
C PHE A 711 -22.30 7.81 5.46
N GLY A 712 -22.34 8.74 6.43
CA GLY A 712 -23.37 9.79 6.47
C GLY A 712 -24.79 9.25 6.71
N ILE A 713 -24.92 8.08 7.33
CA ILE A 713 -26.22 7.44 7.62
C ILE A 713 -26.85 8.02 8.90
N ALA A 714 -26.00 8.31 9.89
CA ALA A 714 -26.41 8.80 11.19
C ALA A 714 -27.00 10.21 11.11
N PRO A 715 -28.20 10.46 11.71
CA PRO A 715 -28.75 11.80 11.83
C PRO A 715 -27.80 12.76 12.53
N GLN A 716 -27.68 13.99 12.03
CA GLN A 716 -26.66 14.96 12.43
C GLN A 716 -26.64 15.22 13.94
N GLU A 717 -27.82 15.33 14.54
CA GLU A 717 -28.05 15.59 15.96
C GLU A 717 -27.65 14.43 16.89
N LEU A 718 -27.53 13.22 16.36
CA LEU A 718 -27.18 12.02 17.15
C LEU A 718 -25.69 11.66 17.06
N ARG A 719 -24.96 12.25 16.10
CA ARG A 719 -23.55 11.92 15.82
C ARG A 719 -22.66 12.04 17.05
N SER A 720 -22.86 13.07 17.87
CA SER A 720 -22.06 13.29 19.07
C SER A 720 -22.29 12.21 20.13
N GLU A 721 -23.49 11.64 20.26
CA GLU A 721 -23.74 10.54 21.19
C GLU A 721 -23.23 9.21 20.65
N LEU A 722 -23.33 8.99 19.34
CA LEU A 722 -22.82 7.80 18.66
C LEU A 722 -21.30 7.67 18.79
N ILE A 723 -20.55 8.75 18.56
CA ILE A 723 -19.08 8.68 18.72
C ILE A 723 -18.68 8.44 20.17
N LYS A 724 -19.43 8.99 21.14
CA LYS A 724 -19.20 8.74 22.56
C LYS A 724 -19.36 7.25 22.92
N GLN A 725 -20.26 6.53 22.24
CA GLN A 725 -20.35 5.06 22.40
C GLN A 725 -19.04 4.37 21.98
N VAL A 726 -18.50 4.74 20.83
CA VAL A 726 -17.23 4.20 20.32
C VAL A 726 -16.07 4.53 21.26
N VAL A 727 -15.97 5.79 21.69
CA VAL A 727 -14.90 6.24 22.63
C VAL A 727 -15.01 5.52 23.97
N LYS A 728 -16.22 5.37 24.52
CA LYS A 728 -16.46 4.60 25.75
C LYS A 728 -16.05 3.14 25.57
N ASP A 729 -16.50 2.50 24.50
CA ASP A 729 -16.21 1.10 24.19
C ASP A 729 -14.68 0.89 24.15
N ILE A 730 -13.96 1.73 23.40
CA ILE A 730 -12.50 1.67 23.32
C ILE A 730 -11.84 1.92 24.67
N CYS A 731 -12.11 3.06 25.31
CA CYS A 731 -11.35 3.49 26.50
C CYS A 731 -11.67 2.64 27.74
N ILE A 732 -12.90 2.14 27.87
CA ILE A 732 -13.36 1.47 29.09
C ILE A 732 -13.53 -0.03 28.87
N ASP A 733 -14.29 -0.44 27.86
CA ASP A 733 -14.70 -1.83 27.70
C ASP A 733 -13.57 -2.67 27.05
N ALA A 734 -12.92 -2.12 26.02
CA ALA A 734 -11.74 -2.67 25.36
C ALA A 734 -10.41 -2.25 26.03
N LYS A 735 -10.46 -1.38 27.05
CA LYS A 735 -9.30 -0.95 27.84
C LYS A 735 -8.19 -0.36 26.98
N GLU A 736 -8.51 0.61 26.12
CA GLU A 736 -7.56 1.34 25.26
C GLU A 736 -6.95 0.48 24.14
N HIS A 737 -7.73 -0.47 23.60
CA HIS A 737 -7.30 -1.36 22.52
C HIS A 737 -8.28 -1.39 21.34
N VAL A 738 -7.78 -1.83 20.19
CA VAL A 738 -8.60 -2.10 19.01
C VAL A 738 -9.59 -3.23 19.33
N ASN A 739 -10.85 -3.07 18.93
CA ASN A 739 -11.93 -4.02 19.23
C ASN A 739 -12.74 -4.44 18.00
N CYS A 740 -12.25 -4.13 16.80
CA CYS A 740 -12.91 -4.42 15.53
C CYS A 740 -12.03 -5.21 14.56
N GLY A 741 -12.66 -5.79 13.54
CA GLY A 741 -12.00 -6.52 12.47
C GLY A 741 -11.69 -5.62 11.26
N VAL A 742 -11.52 -6.23 10.10
CA VAL A 742 -11.16 -5.57 8.82
C VAL A 742 -12.13 -4.45 8.44
N ILE A 743 -13.43 -4.65 8.67
CA ILE A 743 -14.44 -3.65 8.31
C ILE A 743 -14.36 -2.47 9.25
N GLY A 744 -14.34 -2.70 10.57
CA GLY A 744 -14.29 -1.60 11.53
C GLY A 744 -12.97 -0.83 11.47
N ILE A 745 -11.83 -1.52 11.35
CA ILE A 745 -10.50 -0.89 11.33
C ILE A 745 -10.28 -0.04 10.08
N SER A 746 -11.05 -0.25 9.01
CA SER A 746 -11.05 0.58 7.80
C SER A 746 -11.64 1.98 8.01
N TRP A 747 -12.30 2.23 9.15
CA TRP A 747 -12.99 3.48 9.46
C TRP A 747 -12.69 4.01 10.87
N LEU A 748 -11.85 3.31 11.63
CA LEU A 748 -11.68 3.55 13.06
C LEU A 748 -10.95 4.86 13.34
N LEU A 749 -9.75 5.03 12.80
CA LEU A 749 -8.88 6.14 13.22
C LEU A 749 -9.34 7.46 12.61
N ARG A 750 -9.75 7.45 11.33
CA ARG A 750 -10.35 8.64 10.70
C ARG A 750 -11.71 8.92 11.32
N GLY A 751 -12.55 7.91 11.54
CA GLY A 751 -13.85 8.09 12.19
C GLY A 751 -13.76 8.71 13.59
N LEU A 752 -12.77 8.32 14.40
CA LEU A 752 -12.48 8.97 15.68
C LEU A 752 -12.05 10.43 15.49
N SER A 753 -11.14 10.69 14.55
CA SER A 753 -10.53 12.00 14.35
C SER A 753 -11.49 13.02 13.72
N ASP A 754 -12.27 12.61 12.72
CA ASP A 754 -13.36 13.37 12.10
C ASP A 754 -14.42 13.82 13.13
N ASN A 755 -14.57 13.07 14.21
CA ASN A 755 -15.53 13.35 15.28
C ASN A 755 -14.87 13.88 16.57
N GLY A 756 -13.65 14.41 16.47
CA GLY A 756 -13.00 15.19 17.54
C GLY A 756 -12.17 14.40 18.54
N PHE A 757 -11.86 13.13 18.27
CA PHE A 757 -11.04 12.26 19.14
C PHE A 757 -9.75 11.74 18.47
N PRO A 758 -8.91 12.62 17.87
CA PRO A 758 -7.65 12.20 17.25
C PRO A 758 -6.62 11.70 18.28
N ASP A 759 -6.76 12.06 19.55
CA ASP A 759 -5.98 11.56 20.68
C ASP A 759 -6.27 10.08 20.97
N VAL A 760 -7.55 9.66 20.93
CA VAL A 760 -7.94 8.25 21.04
C VAL A 760 -7.44 7.45 19.83
N ALA A 761 -7.50 8.03 18.63
CA ALA A 761 -6.93 7.40 17.43
C ALA A 761 -5.40 7.19 17.57
N TYR A 762 -4.67 8.22 18.04
CA TYR A 762 -3.24 8.11 18.29
C TYR A 762 -2.92 7.07 19.36
N LEU A 763 -3.69 7.03 20.45
CA LEU A 763 -3.56 6.02 21.51
C LEU A 763 -3.64 4.60 20.96
N LEU A 764 -4.54 4.33 20.02
CA LEU A 764 -4.64 3.02 19.36
C LEU A 764 -3.46 2.74 18.43
N ALA A 765 -3.00 3.74 17.67
CA ALA A 765 -1.90 3.62 16.72
C ALA A 765 -0.56 3.28 17.41
N ILE A 766 -0.34 3.76 18.64
CA ILE A 766 0.89 3.54 19.41
C ILE A 766 0.77 2.44 20.48
N GLN A 767 -0.40 1.79 20.61
CA GLN A 767 -0.62 0.74 21.61
C GLN A 767 0.35 -0.43 21.39
N ARG A 768 0.90 -0.96 22.49
CA ARG A 768 1.94 -2.03 22.49
C ARG A 768 1.42 -3.38 22.98
N THR A 769 0.32 -3.41 23.73
CA THR A 769 -0.25 -4.66 24.26
C THR A 769 -1.36 -5.21 23.37
N TYR A 770 -1.67 -6.50 23.54
CA TYR A 770 -2.69 -7.17 22.73
C TYR A 770 -4.10 -6.63 23.04
N PRO A 771 -4.95 -6.40 22.01
CA PRO A 771 -4.65 -6.41 20.57
C PRO A 771 -4.20 -5.03 20.03
N SER A 772 -3.09 -5.00 19.28
CA SER A 772 -2.60 -3.78 18.61
C SER A 772 -1.56 -4.09 17.53
N TRP A 773 -1.24 -3.11 16.67
CA TRP A 773 -0.13 -3.24 15.73
C TRP A 773 1.23 -3.24 16.46
N GLY A 774 1.36 -2.46 17.54
CA GLY A 774 2.56 -2.45 18.36
C GLY A 774 2.81 -3.81 19.01
N TYR A 775 1.76 -4.53 19.42
CA TYR A 775 1.89 -5.92 19.90
C TYR A 775 2.55 -6.84 18.85
N MET A 776 2.14 -6.76 17.58
CA MET A 776 2.79 -7.53 16.52
C MET A 776 4.28 -7.18 16.45
N ALA A 777 4.59 -5.88 16.45
CA ALA A 777 5.96 -5.40 16.32
C ALA A 777 6.84 -5.75 17.55
N GLU A 778 6.31 -5.72 18.76
CA GLU A 778 6.99 -6.16 20.00
C GLU A 778 7.27 -7.68 19.96
N ASN A 779 6.39 -8.46 19.32
CA ASN A 779 6.55 -9.90 19.13
C ASN A 779 7.31 -10.28 17.84
N GLY A 780 8.18 -9.39 17.38
CA GLY A 780 9.16 -9.69 16.32
C GLY A 780 8.62 -9.66 14.89
N ALA A 781 7.38 -9.17 14.67
CA ALA A 781 6.86 -8.97 13.33
C ALA A 781 7.71 -7.96 12.55
N THR A 782 7.93 -8.26 11.27
CA THR A 782 8.61 -7.38 10.29
C THR A 782 7.70 -7.05 9.10
N THR A 783 6.45 -7.51 9.18
CA THR A 783 5.32 -7.34 8.28
C THR A 783 4.05 -7.29 9.15
N ILE A 784 2.89 -6.97 8.59
CA ILE A 784 1.63 -7.03 9.32
C ILE A 784 1.09 -8.47 9.27
N TRP A 785 0.46 -8.93 10.35
CA TRP A 785 -0.12 -10.28 10.44
C TRP A 785 -1.58 -10.30 10.00
N GLU A 786 -2.06 -11.48 9.64
CA GLU A 786 -3.49 -11.73 9.35
C GLU A 786 -4.36 -11.59 10.61
N LEU A 787 -3.83 -11.99 11.76
CA LEU A 787 -4.52 -12.00 13.04
C LEU A 787 -3.78 -11.13 14.06
N TRP A 788 -4.52 -10.41 14.89
CA TRP A 788 -3.99 -9.64 16.02
C TRP A 788 -3.15 -10.49 16.99
N ASN A 789 -3.49 -11.78 17.11
CA ASN A 789 -2.87 -12.82 17.93
C ASN A 789 -2.05 -13.83 17.08
N GLY A 790 -1.50 -13.41 15.95
CA GLY A 790 -0.83 -14.30 14.98
C GLY A 790 0.38 -15.07 15.52
N ASP A 791 0.92 -14.73 16.69
CA ASP A 791 1.97 -15.51 17.37
C ASP A 791 1.43 -16.72 18.15
N LYS A 792 0.12 -16.77 18.44
CA LYS A 792 -0.53 -17.84 19.24
C LYS A 792 -1.69 -18.55 18.53
N ALA A 793 -2.31 -17.91 17.55
CA ALA A 793 -3.51 -18.42 16.90
C ALA A 793 -3.29 -19.76 16.16
N ASP A 794 -4.37 -20.54 16.02
CA ASP A 794 -4.37 -21.79 15.25
C ASP A 794 -3.82 -21.59 13.81
N PRO A 795 -2.89 -22.45 13.34
CA PRO A 795 -2.22 -22.31 12.05
C PRO A 795 -3.13 -22.44 10.81
N LYS A 796 -4.37 -22.94 10.94
CA LYS A 796 -5.28 -23.13 9.80
C LYS A 796 -5.51 -21.85 9.00
N MET A 797 -5.38 -20.68 9.63
CA MET A 797 -5.48 -19.36 9.01
C MET A 797 -4.67 -18.33 9.83
N ASN A 798 -3.34 -18.35 9.66
CA ASN A 798 -2.43 -17.51 10.45
C ASN A 798 -1.20 -17.06 9.63
N SER A 799 -1.41 -16.21 8.64
CA SER A 799 -0.33 -15.61 7.86
C SER A 799 0.48 -14.60 8.67
N GLY A 800 1.81 -14.69 8.59
CA GLY A 800 2.74 -13.69 9.11
C GLY A 800 2.94 -12.48 8.19
N ASN A 801 2.32 -12.47 7.01
CA ASN A 801 2.40 -11.39 6.03
C ASN A 801 1.04 -11.21 5.34
N HIS A 802 0.26 -10.29 5.89
CA HIS A 802 -1.04 -9.85 5.38
C HIS A 802 -1.11 -8.33 5.52
N VAL A 803 -2.18 -7.74 4.99
CA VAL A 803 -2.34 -6.28 4.87
C VAL A 803 -3.67 -5.75 5.38
N MET A 804 -4.72 -6.60 5.45
CA MET A 804 -6.10 -6.18 5.72
C MET A 804 -6.29 -5.46 7.06
N LEU A 805 -5.51 -5.83 8.10
CA LEU A 805 -5.57 -5.19 9.42
C LEU A 805 -4.87 -3.84 9.47
N LEU A 806 -4.23 -3.38 8.39
CA LEU A 806 -3.79 -1.98 8.30
C LEU A 806 -4.99 -1.02 8.33
N GLY A 807 -6.15 -1.43 7.81
CA GLY A 807 -7.35 -0.60 7.80
C GLY A 807 -7.07 0.79 7.25
N ASP A 808 -7.43 1.81 8.02
CA ASP A 808 -7.14 3.22 7.71
C ASP A 808 -5.89 3.80 8.40
N LEU A 809 -5.01 2.98 8.99
CA LEU A 809 -3.81 3.44 9.69
C LEU A 809 -2.92 4.33 8.83
N LEU A 810 -2.58 3.88 7.61
CA LEU A 810 -1.72 4.65 6.72
C LEU A 810 -2.39 5.95 6.30
N THR A 811 -3.64 5.88 5.84
CA THR A 811 -4.44 7.04 5.48
C THR A 811 -4.48 8.05 6.63
N TRP A 812 -4.73 7.58 7.85
CA TRP A 812 -4.78 8.42 9.04
C TRP A 812 -3.44 9.08 9.36
N CYS A 813 -2.34 8.33 9.28
CA CYS A 813 -1.00 8.88 9.48
C CYS A 813 -0.69 10.01 8.48
N TYR A 814 -1.00 9.87 7.19
CA TYR A 814 -0.77 10.96 6.24
C TYR A 814 -1.75 12.13 6.40
N GLN A 815 -3.05 11.85 6.59
CA GLN A 815 -4.09 12.87 6.61
C GLN A 815 -4.17 13.65 7.93
N TYR A 816 -3.85 13.03 9.07
CA TYR A 816 -4.03 13.63 10.40
C TYR A 816 -2.72 13.90 11.12
N LEU A 817 -1.75 12.99 11.08
CA LEU A 817 -0.43 13.27 11.64
C LEU A 817 0.38 14.16 10.70
N GLY A 818 0.46 13.78 9.42
CA GLY A 818 1.03 14.63 8.37
C GLY A 818 0.14 15.82 8.03
N GLY A 819 -1.17 15.72 8.26
CA GLY A 819 -2.11 16.79 7.94
C GLY A 819 -2.38 16.97 6.45
N ILE A 820 -1.94 16.05 5.57
CA ILE A 820 -2.05 16.18 4.11
C ILE A 820 -3.39 15.62 3.65
N GLN A 821 -4.34 16.52 3.38
CA GLN A 821 -5.71 16.22 2.97
C GLN A 821 -6.06 16.91 1.65
N GLN A 822 -7.25 16.63 1.13
CA GLN A 822 -7.74 17.20 -0.12
C GLN A 822 -9.08 17.90 0.11
N LYS A 823 -9.23 19.12 -0.41
CA LYS A 823 -10.43 19.92 -0.20
C LYS A 823 -11.66 19.24 -0.81
N GLY A 824 -12.77 19.20 -0.05
CA GLY A 824 -14.08 18.72 -0.54
C GLY A 824 -14.18 17.20 -0.72
N VAL A 825 -13.15 16.43 -0.39
CA VAL A 825 -13.20 14.95 -0.44
C VAL A 825 -13.61 14.41 0.92
N ASN A 826 -14.87 14.00 1.05
CA ASN A 826 -15.43 13.44 2.26
C ASN A 826 -16.28 12.19 1.93
N VAL A 827 -16.15 11.14 2.73
CA VAL A 827 -16.93 9.90 2.60
C VAL A 827 -18.39 10.08 3.02
N GLN A 828 -18.71 10.99 3.94
CA GLN A 828 -20.07 11.18 4.45
C GLN A 828 -21.04 11.79 3.44
N GLN A 829 -20.56 12.44 2.38
CA GLN A 829 -21.39 13.18 1.42
C GLN A 829 -20.90 12.95 -0.01
N VAL A 830 -21.78 13.11 -1.00
CA VAL A 830 -21.36 13.10 -2.40
C VAL A 830 -20.40 14.27 -2.59
N ALA A 831 -19.26 14.02 -3.25
CA ALA A 831 -18.26 15.05 -3.48
C ALA A 831 -18.90 16.29 -4.11
N GLU A 832 -18.61 17.45 -3.54
CA GLU A 832 -19.08 18.74 -4.05
C GLU A 832 -18.55 18.97 -5.47
N ALA A 833 -19.23 19.82 -6.26
CA ALA A 833 -18.83 20.08 -7.63
C ALA A 833 -17.43 20.73 -7.75
N ASP A 834 -16.98 21.41 -6.70
CA ASP A 834 -15.67 22.03 -6.54
C ASP A 834 -14.70 21.22 -5.66
N ALA A 835 -15.04 19.96 -5.34
CA ALA A 835 -14.12 19.06 -4.66
C ALA A 835 -12.83 18.93 -5.48
N SER A 836 -11.70 19.02 -4.79
CA SER A 836 -10.40 18.88 -5.43
C SER A 836 -10.25 17.48 -6.00
N VAL A 837 -9.39 17.35 -7.00
CA VAL A 837 -8.97 16.10 -7.64
C VAL A 837 -7.45 16.05 -7.64
N ALA A 838 -6.85 14.90 -7.32
CA ALA A 838 -5.41 14.68 -7.32
C ALA A 838 -4.60 15.73 -6.53
N TYR A 839 -5.14 16.22 -5.40
CA TYR A 839 -4.52 17.27 -4.58
C TYR A 839 -4.27 18.60 -5.32
N LYS A 840 -5.10 18.95 -6.31
CA LYS A 840 -5.08 20.28 -6.94
C LYS A 840 -5.31 21.41 -5.91
N HIS A 841 -6.18 21.16 -4.92
CA HIS A 841 -6.33 21.99 -3.71
C HIS A 841 -6.11 21.11 -2.47
N ILE A 842 -4.99 21.36 -1.79
CA ILE A 842 -4.54 20.63 -0.61
C ILE A 842 -5.14 21.27 0.66
N VAL A 843 -5.45 20.47 1.66
CA VAL A 843 -5.69 20.94 3.02
C VAL A 843 -4.53 20.46 3.87
N LEU A 844 -3.83 21.40 4.50
CA LEU A 844 -2.76 21.13 5.45
C LEU A 844 -3.29 21.38 6.86
N LYS A 845 -3.70 20.31 7.54
CA LYS A 845 -4.32 20.36 8.87
C LYS A 845 -3.83 19.22 9.78
N PRO A 846 -2.59 19.29 10.29
CA PRO A 846 -2.11 18.33 11.27
C PRO A 846 -2.92 18.40 12.57
N ALA A 847 -3.11 17.25 13.22
CA ALA A 847 -3.80 17.14 14.50
C ALA A 847 -2.89 17.57 15.66
N PHE A 848 -2.48 18.86 15.69
CA PHE A 848 -1.61 19.42 16.72
C PHE A 848 -2.16 19.28 18.15
N SER A 849 -3.46 19.03 18.29
CA SER A 849 -4.13 18.77 19.57
C SER A 849 -3.61 17.50 20.27
N ILE A 850 -3.01 16.55 19.56
CA ILE A 850 -2.43 15.33 20.14
C ILE A 850 -1.18 15.72 20.94
N GLN A 851 -1.27 15.72 22.27
CA GLN A 851 -0.21 16.28 23.12
C GLN A 851 1.10 15.50 23.03
N ASN A 852 1.04 14.17 23.03
CA ASN A 852 2.17 13.24 23.08
C ASN A 852 2.73 12.83 21.70
N CYS A 853 2.42 13.58 20.64
CA CYS A 853 3.10 13.48 19.36
C CYS A 853 3.98 14.72 19.21
N GLU A 854 5.30 14.57 19.29
CA GLU A 854 6.24 15.69 19.36
C GLU A 854 6.70 16.16 17.98
N SER A 855 6.77 15.25 17.01
CA SER A 855 7.17 15.59 15.65
C SER A 855 6.64 14.59 14.62
N VAL A 856 6.36 15.08 13.43
CA VAL A 856 6.05 14.28 12.24
C VAL A 856 6.76 14.88 11.05
N LYS A 857 7.36 14.03 10.21
CA LYS A 857 7.86 14.38 8.88
C LYS A 857 7.06 13.57 7.88
N ALA A 858 6.19 14.20 7.12
CA ALA A 858 5.39 13.57 6.09
C ALA A 858 5.65 14.21 4.73
N ASP A 859 6.10 13.40 3.77
CA ASP A 859 6.30 13.77 2.38
C ASP A 859 5.43 12.86 1.52
N TYR A 860 4.67 13.43 0.57
CA TYR A 860 3.83 12.68 -0.35
C TYR A 860 3.93 13.24 -1.77
N GLU A 861 4.34 12.42 -2.73
CA GLU A 861 4.40 12.79 -4.15
C GLU A 861 3.03 12.63 -4.81
N THR A 862 2.34 13.76 -4.97
CA THR A 862 1.10 13.86 -5.74
C THR A 862 1.41 13.88 -7.24
N PRO A 863 0.40 13.72 -8.13
CA PRO A 863 0.60 13.90 -9.57
C PRO A 863 1.19 15.27 -9.98
N TYR A 864 1.02 16.31 -9.15
CA TYR A 864 1.56 17.65 -9.38
C TYR A 864 2.98 17.85 -8.84
N GLY A 865 3.43 17.01 -7.91
CA GLY A 865 4.73 17.12 -7.24
C GLY A 865 4.64 16.78 -5.74
N VAL A 866 5.75 16.95 -5.04
CA VAL A 866 5.87 16.60 -3.62
C VAL A 866 5.18 17.65 -2.74
N VAL A 867 4.23 17.20 -1.94
CA VAL A 867 3.70 17.94 -0.79
C VAL A 867 4.51 17.53 0.44
N LYS A 868 5.01 18.51 1.18
CA LYS A 868 5.69 18.27 2.46
C LYS A 868 4.91 18.90 3.61
N SER A 869 4.88 18.18 4.73
CA SER A 869 4.38 18.66 6.01
C SER A 869 5.26 18.09 7.11
N GLN A 870 6.21 18.90 7.58
CA GLN A 870 7.20 18.50 8.56
C GLN A 870 7.14 19.44 9.75
N TRP A 871 6.68 18.94 10.88
CA TRP A 871 6.51 19.77 12.07
C TRP A 871 7.15 19.14 13.31
N LYS A 872 7.55 20.03 14.21
CA LYS A 872 7.96 19.70 15.57
C LYS A 872 7.25 20.64 16.53
N LYS A 873 6.71 20.11 17.61
CA LYS A 873 5.99 20.92 18.60
C LYS A 873 6.40 20.63 20.03
N THR A 874 6.22 21.65 20.86
CA THR A 874 6.11 21.53 22.32
C THR A 874 4.63 21.61 22.70
N LEU A 875 4.32 21.79 23.98
CA LEU A 875 2.94 22.05 24.41
C LEU A 875 2.44 23.46 24.01
N GLN A 876 3.36 24.40 23.78
CA GLN A 876 3.04 25.83 23.60
C GLN A 876 3.45 26.37 22.23
N HIS A 877 4.17 25.60 21.43
CA HIS A 877 4.77 26.12 20.21
C HIS A 877 4.90 25.02 19.16
N VAL A 878 4.73 25.36 17.89
CA VAL A 878 5.02 24.48 16.76
C VAL A 878 5.86 25.21 15.70
N ASP A 879 6.91 24.53 15.26
CA ASP A 879 7.67 24.85 14.06
C ASP A 879 7.23 23.89 12.95
N TRP A 880 6.85 24.43 11.79
CA TRP A 880 6.24 23.67 10.70
C TRP A 880 6.73 24.14 9.33
N ASP A 881 7.44 23.26 8.64
CA ASP A 881 7.88 23.43 7.26
C ASP A 881 6.91 22.72 6.31
N ILE A 882 6.44 23.46 5.30
CA ILE A 882 5.55 22.94 4.26
C ILE A 882 6.07 23.24 2.86
N THR A 883 5.80 22.32 1.93
CA THR A 883 6.02 22.51 0.49
C THR A 883 4.72 22.26 -0.23
N VAL A 884 4.32 23.19 -1.10
CA VAL A 884 3.14 23.08 -1.97
C VAL A 884 3.60 22.99 -3.44
N PRO A 885 3.24 21.94 -4.20
CA PRO A 885 3.62 21.78 -5.60
C PRO A 885 3.20 22.93 -6.50
N CYS A 886 3.90 23.13 -7.62
CA CYS A 886 3.48 24.10 -8.64
C CYS A 886 2.11 23.74 -9.21
N ASN A 887 1.36 24.79 -9.58
CA ASN A 887 0.02 24.69 -10.13
C ASN A 887 -1.03 24.08 -9.18
N THR A 888 -0.74 24.03 -7.88
CA THR A 888 -1.69 23.70 -6.81
C THR A 888 -1.76 24.82 -5.77
N THR A 889 -2.74 24.71 -4.86
CA THR A 889 -2.93 25.60 -3.71
C THR A 889 -3.13 24.80 -2.44
N ALA A 890 -2.96 25.43 -1.28
CA ALA A 890 -3.20 24.79 0.01
C ALA A 890 -3.92 25.71 1.00
N ASP A 891 -4.90 25.15 1.74
CA ASP A 891 -5.44 25.76 2.95
C ASP A 891 -4.64 25.28 4.15
N VAL A 892 -3.93 26.20 4.82
CA VAL A 892 -3.04 25.93 5.96
C VAL A 892 -3.76 26.28 7.26
N TYR A 893 -4.03 25.27 8.09
CA TYR A 893 -4.70 25.42 9.38
C TYR A 893 -3.68 25.52 10.50
N LEU A 894 -3.60 26.70 11.13
CA LEU A 894 -2.69 26.95 12.25
C LEU A 894 -3.35 26.61 13.60
N PRO A 895 -2.55 26.31 14.66
CA PRO A 895 -3.08 25.93 15.97
C PRO A 895 -3.96 26.98 16.64
N ASP A 896 -3.82 28.25 16.27
CA ASP A 896 -4.64 29.38 16.77
C ASP A 896 -6.02 29.48 16.10
N GLY A 897 -6.33 28.56 15.18
CA GLY A 897 -7.57 28.55 14.40
C GLY A 897 -7.53 29.41 13.15
N LYS A 898 -6.43 30.13 12.88
CA LYS A 898 -6.24 30.86 11.63
C LYS A 898 -6.12 29.86 10.47
N VAL A 899 -6.75 30.22 9.34
CA VAL A 899 -6.61 29.49 8.08
C VAL A 899 -6.04 30.44 7.03
N GLU A 900 -4.93 30.03 6.41
CA GLU A 900 -4.29 30.78 5.33
C GLU A 900 -4.32 29.99 4.03
N MET A 901 -4.78 30.60 2.94
CA MET A 901 -4.66 30.02 1.61
C MET A 901 -3.35 30.47 0.97
N VAL A 902 -2.52 29.50 0.57
CA VAL A 902 -1.22 29.74 -0.08
C VAL A 902 -1.15 29.05 -1.44
N GLY A 903 -0.39 29.63 -2.36
CA GLY A 903 -0.03 28.97 -3.62
C GLY A 903 1.20 28.07 -3.47
N SER A 904 1.72 27.57 -4.59
CA SER A 904 2.94 26.75 -4.60
C SER A 904 4.15 27.39 -3.92
N GLY A 905 5.12 26.56 -3.50
CA GLY A 905 6.40 26.96 -2.92
C GLY A 905 6.61 26.45 -1.50
N ASP A 906 7.73 26.85 -0.90
CA ASP A 906 8.12 26.46 0.46
C ASP A 906 7.74 27.54 1.49
N TYR A 907 7.15 27.13 2.60
CA TYR A 907 6.75 28.01 3.69
C TYR A 907 7.19 27.45 5.04
N HIS A 908 7.45 28.35 5.97
CA HIS A 908 7.79 28.03 7.35
C HIS A 908 6.85 28.79 8.28
N TYR A 909 6.25 28.09 9.22
CA TYR A 909 5.42 28.65 10.29
C TYR A 909 6.05 28.33 11.64
N SER A 910 6.17 29.35 12.49
CA SER A 910 6.61 29.24 13.87
C SER A 910 5.55 29.97 14.69
N VAL A 911 4.68 29.19 15.34
CA VAL A 911 3.43 29.71 15.94
C VAL A 911 3.19 29.12 17.32
N GLU A 912 2.68 29.95 18.22
CA GLU A 912 2.25 29.51 19.55
C GLU A 912 1.00 28.62 19.42
N ILE A 913 0.97 27.55 20.22
CA ILE A 913 -0.21 26.71 20.43
C ILE A 913 -0.99 27.34 21.58
N PRO A 914 -2.20 27.88 21.34
CA PRO A 914 -2.99 28.48 22.41
C PRO A 914 -3.35 27.44 23.47
N THR A 915 -3.51 27.91 24.71
CA THR A 915 -4.07 27.09 25.78
C THR A 915 -5.50 26.66 25.40
N ARG A 916 -5.85 25.40 25.68
CA ARG A 916 -7.16 24.83 25.31
C ARG A 916 -8.36 25.52 25.97
N ASP A 917 -8.16 26.22 27.08
CA ASP A 917 -9.21 26.90 27.84
C ASP A 917 -8.75 28.30 28.23
N ALA A 918 -9.59 29.32 27.97
CA ALA A 918 -9.33 30.70 28.34
C ALA A 918 -9.19 30.91 29.87
N ALA A 919 -9.71 29.99 30.68
CA ALA A 919 -9.50 29.97 32.14
C ALA A 919 -8.07 29.57 32.54
N ILE A 920 -7.32 28.91 31.64
CA ILE A 920 -5.92 28.56 31.85
C ILE A 920 -5.08 29.79 31.52
N LEU A 921 -4.73 30.55 32.57
CA LEU A 921 -3.92 31.76 32.47
C LEU A 921 -2.45 31.49 32.09
N LYS A 922 -1.97 30.26 32.35
CA LYS A 922 -0.62 29.84 32.05
C LYS A 922 -0.51 28.31 32.02
N ASP A 923 0.17 27.79 30.99
CA ASP A 923 0.65 26.42 30.92
C ASP A 923 2.19 26.47 30.89
N GLU A 924 2.87 25.57 31.59
CA GLU A 924 4.34 25.48 31.61
C GLU A 924 4.82 24.14 32.18
N PHE A 925 5.93 23.63 31.65
CA PHE A 925 6.61 22.49 32.25
C PHE A 925 7.14 22.86 33.64
N LEU A 926 6.90 21.97 34.60
CA LEU A 926 7.54 22.06 35.93
C LEU A 926 9.04 21.75 35.83
N TYR A 927 9.44 20.93 34.87
CA TYR A 927 10.81 20.50 34.62
C TYR A 927 10.89 19.82 33.24
N ASP A 928 12.02 19.98 32.56
CA ASP A 928 12.27 19.33 31.26
C ASP A 928 12.93 17.94 31.43
N TYR A 929 13.55 17.69 32.58
CA TYR A 929 14.25 16.46 32.90
C TYR A 929 14.06 16.07 34.38
N SER A 930 13.83 14.79 34.65
CA SER A 930 13.63 14.24 36.00
C SER A 930 14.57 13.07 36.31
N GLY A 931 14.75 12.80 37.62
CA GLY A 931 15.46 11.61 38.11
C GLY A 931 14.59 10.35 38.21
N PHE A 932 13.39 10.37 37.64
CA PHE A 932 12.39 9.29 37.66
C PHE A 932 11.71 9.21 36.28
N PRO A 933 11.29 8.02 35.84
CA PRO A 933 10.82 7.79 34.47
C PRO A 933 9.33 8.07 34.24
N SER A 934 8.51 8.16 35.30
CA SER A 934 7.11 8.58 35.20
C SER A 934 6.70 9.43 36.38
N ALA A 935 5.74 10.34 36.19
CA ALA A 935 5.09 11.04 37.27
C ALA A 935 3.60 11.27 36.99
N HIS A 936 2.82 11.35 38.05
CA HIS A 936 1.41 11.75 37.97
C HIS A 936 1.15 12.89 38.95
N ALA A 937 0.40 13.88 38.47
CA ALA A 937 0.26 15.15 39.16
C ALA A 937 -0.63 15.02 40.39
N SER A 938 -0.16 15.62 41.47
CA SER A 938 -0.96 16.06 42.60
C SER A 938 -0.72 17.56 42.81
N THR A 939 -1.57 18.20 43.62
CA THR A 939 -1.67 19.63 43.97
C THR A 939 -0.53 20.61 43.59
N ILE A 940 -0.91 21.75 43.00
CA ILE A 940 -0.15 23.01 43.01
C ILE A 940 -0.68 23.93 44.11
N THR A 941 0.20 24.63 44.81
CA THR A 941 -0.18 25.61 45.84
C THR A 941 0.73 26.84 45.79
N GLN A 942 0.19 27.99 46.19
CA GLN A 942 0.95 29.21 46.39
C GLN A 942 1.31 29.36 47.87
N LEU A 943 2.60 29.54 48.17
CA LEU A 943 3.09 29.83 49.50
C LEU A 943 2.84 31.30 49.88
N LYS A 944 2.89 31.62 51.18
CA LYS A 944 2.68 32.99 51.69
C LYS A 944 3.67 34.02 51.14
N ASN A 945 4.89 33.60 50.78
CA ASN A 945 5.90 34.45 50.14
C ASN A 945 5.66 34.66 48.63
N GLY A 946 4.61 34.03 48.08
CA GLY A 946 4.19 34.12 46.69
C GLY A 946 4.84 33.10 45.76
N ASP A 947 5.70 32.21 46.27
CA ASP A 947 6.25 31.12 45.48
C ASP A 947 5.16 30.11 45.13
N LEU A 948 5.27 29.47 43.97
CA LEU A 948 4.46 28.31 43.65
C LEU A 948 5.22 27.04 44.01
N VAL A 949 4.50 26.04 44.50
CA VAL A 949 5.04 24.72 44.79
C VAL A 949 4.12 23.68 44.17
N ALA A 950 4.69 22.82 43.34
CA ALA A 950 4.01 21.68 42.76
C ALA A 950 4.57 20.40 43.39
N ALA A 951 3.69 19.55 43.92
CA ALA A 951 4.09 18.28 44.50
C ALA A 951 3.43 17.13 43.74
N TYR A 952 4.21 16.16 43.28
CA TYR A 952 3.75 15.09 42.40
C TYR A 952 4.42 13.77 42.76
N PHE A 953 3.78 12.67 42.38
CA PHE A 953 4.32 11.34 42.60
C PHE A 953 5.20 10.97 41.41
N GLY A 954 6.44 10.55 41.66
CA GLY A 954 7.40 10.17 40.63
C GLY A 954 8.06 8.81 40.94
N GLY A 955 8.13 7.93 39.95
CA GLY A 955 8.68 6.56 40.03
C GLY A 955 8.56 5.79 38.71
N THR A 956 8.74 4.47 38.71
CA THR A 956 8.62 3.64 37.49
C THR A 956 7.21 3.54 36.93
N PHE A 957 6.21 3.36 37.79
CA PHE A 957 4.80 3.30 37.39
C PHE A 957 3.89 3.55 38.59
N GLU A 958 2.67 4.06 38.38
CA GLU A 958 1.72 4.27 39.48
C GLU A 958 1.55 2.98 40.31
N ARG A 959 1.65 3.10 41.64
CA ARG A 959 1.59 1.99 42.63
C ARG A 959 2.83 1.11 42.73
N ASN A 960 3.89 1.36 41.96
CA ASN A 960 5.16 0.70 42.19
C ASN A 960 5.82 1.16 43.52
N PRO A 961 6.64 0.31 44.17
CA PRO A 961 7.25 0.62 45.46
C PRO A 961 8.24 1.80 45.44
N ASP A 962 8.78 2.13 44.28
CA ASP A 962 9.74 3.22 44.07
C ASP A 962 9.06 4.59 43.87
N VAL A 963 7.73 4.64 43.77
CA VAL A 963 6.98 5.88 43.63
C VAL A 963 7.06 6.71 44.92
N CYS A 964 7.70 7.87 44.82
CA CYS A 964 7.89 8.80 45.93
C CYS A 964 7.30 10.18 45.61
N ILE A 965 7.18 11.05 46.61
CA ILE A 965 6.75 12.45 46.40
C ILE A 965 7.96 13.30 46.02
N TRP A 966 7.83 13.99 44.90
CA TRP A 966 8.77 14.96 44.38
C TRP A 966 8.14 16.34 44.39
N VAL A 967 8.97 17.37 44.50
CA VAL A 967 8.52 18.76 44.54
C VAL A 967 9.33 19.61 43.60
N SER A 968 8.66 20.51 42.89
CA SER A 968 9.27 21.64 42.18
C SER A 968 8.76 22.94 42.79
N ARG A 969 9.64 23.93 42.95
CA ARG A 969 9.29 25.27 43.46
C ARG A 969 9.55 26.30 42.37
N LYS A 970 8.68 27.29 42.27
CA LYS A 970 8.86 28.48 41.45
C LYS A 970 8.87 29.71 42.34
N PRO A 971 10.04 30.29 42.62
CA PRO A 971 10.13 31.52 43.39
C PRO A 971 9.28 32.64 42.78
N LYS A 972 8.66 33.48 43.62
CA LYS A 972 7.85 34.62 43.15
C LYS A 972 8.67 35.50 42.20
N GLY A 973 8.19 35.65 40.96
CA GLY A 973 8.86 36.46 39.93
C GLY A 973 9.92 35.72 39.09
N ALA A 974 10.21 34.45 39.40
CA ALA A 974 11.11 33.62 38.58
C ALA A 974 10.44 33.24 37.25
N LYS A 975 11.24 33.17 36.17
CA LYS A 975 10.75 32.75 34.86
C LYS A 975 10.54 31.23 34.76
N ALA A 976 11.37 30.44 35.43
CA ALA A 976 11.37 28.97 35.38
C ALA A 976 11.15 28.34 36.77
N TRP A 977 10.74 27.07 36.77
CA TRP A 977 10.67 26.21 37.95
C TRP A 977 12.05 25.67 38.32
N GLU A 978 12.29 25.45 39.61
CA GLU A 978 13.46 24.73 40.11
C GLU A 978 13.34 23.23 39.79
N LYS A 979 14.50 22.55 39.64
CA LYS A 979 14.54 21.12 39.32
C LYS A 979 13.80 20.26 40.37
N PRO A 980 13.24 19.10 40.00
CA PRO A 980 12.59 18.19 40.94
C PRO A 980 13.52 17.77 42.06
N ILE A 981 13.05 17.90 43.30
CA ILE A 981 13.72 17.38 44.48
C ILE A 981 12.87 16.31 45.16
N LEU A 982 13.49 15.20 45.55
CA LEU A 982 12.84 14.14 46.30
C LEU A 982 12.51 14.66 47.70
N LEU A 983 11.25 14.54 48.12
CA LEU A 983 10.84 14.95 49.45
C LEU A 983 11.27 13.88 50.48
N PRO A 984 12.14 14.18 51.45
CA PRO A 984 12.61 13.18 52.42
C PRO A 984 11.46 12.69 53.31
N MET A 985 11.47 11.40 53.70
CA MET A 985 10.40 10.78 54.51
C MET A 985 10.06 11.53 55.81
N VAL A 986 11.03 12.24 56.40
CA VAL A 986 10.83 13.04 57.62
C VAL A 986 9.92 14.27 57.36
N PHE A 987 9.93 14.80 56.14
CA PHE A 987 9.08 15.92 55.73
C PHE A 987 7.67 15.49 55.33
N ILE A 988 7.52 14.25 54.83
CA ILE A 988 6.21 13.66 54.48
C ILE A 988 5.30 13.60 55.72
N ALA A 989 5.84 13.23 56.88
CA ALA A 989 5.09 13.25 58.14
C ALA A 989 4.62 14.66 58.54
N TRP A 990 5.44 15.70 58.29
CA TRP A 990 5.13 17.08 58.66
C TRP A 990 4.11 17.74 57.72
N VAL A 991 4.20 17.48 56.41
CA VAL A 991 3.21 17.94 55.41
C VAL A 991 1.86 17.26 55.62
N LEU A 992 1.86 15.95 55.91
CA LEU A 992 0.63 15.19 56.21
C LEU A 992 -0.01 15.58 57.56
N LEU A 993 0.75 16.10 58.52
CA LEU A 993 0.24 16.57 59.82
C LEU A 993 -0.46 17.95 59.74
N ARG A 994 -0.15 18.79 58.74
CA ARG A 994 -0.77 20.12 58.56
C ARG A 994 -1.98 20.15 57.62
N LEU A 995 -2.16 19.14 56.77
CA LEU A 995 -3.32 19.00 55.86
C LEU A 995 -4.42 18.12 56.49
N ARG A 996 -5.06 18.58 57.58
CA ARG A 996 -6.26 17.91 58.11
C ARG A 996 -7.52 18.29 57.34
N ARG A 997 -7.81 17.64 56.20
CA ARG A 997 -9.17 17.21 55.78
C ARG A 997 -9.05 15.96 54.89
N ARG A 998 -9.65 14.86 55.40
CA ARG A 998 -9.83 13.48 54.89
C ARG A 998 -9.46 13.21 53.41
N VAL A 999 -8.44 12.38 53.16
CA VAL A 999 -8.46 11.04 52.51
C VAL A 999 -7.03 10.44 52.67
N PHE A 1000 -6.92 9.10 52.68
CA PHE A 1000 -5.73 8.23 52.75
C PHE A 1000 -5.36 7.65 54.12
N ARG A 1001 -5.78 6.40 54.32
CA ARG A 1001 -4.91 5.33 54.81
C ARG A 1001 -5.44 3.97 54.32
N ALA A 1002 -4.86 3.47 53.23
CA ALA A 1002 -4.88 2.05 52.92
C ALA A 1002 -3.58 1.42 53.46
N SER A 1003 -3.51 1.27 54.78
CA SER A 1003 -2.61 0.28 55.41
C SER A 1003 -3.24 -0.31 56.68
N MET A 1004 -4.56 -0.28 56.80
CA MET A 1004 -5.27 -0.97 57.87
C MET A 1004 -6.46 -1.72 57.29
N ARG A 1005 -6.14 -2.87 56.69
CA ARG A 1005 -7.03 -4.03 56.69
C ARG A 1005 -7.44 -4.33 58.13
N ARG A 1006 -8.51 -3.72 58.65
CA ARG A 1006 -9.22 -4.24 59.84
C ARG A 1006 -10.62 -3.70 60.12
N GLN A 1007 -11.16 -2.74 59.37
CA GLN A 1007 -12.52 -2.24 59.64
C GLN A 1007 -13.33 -2.01 58.36
N LEU A 1008 -13.84 -3.12 57.81
CA LEU A 1008 -15.09 -3.11 57.06
C LEU A 1008 -16.24 -3.14 58.08
N ARG A 1009 -16.96 -2.02 58.22
CA ARG A 1009 -18.42 -1.94 58.43
C ARG A 1009 -18.79 -0.45 58.61
N LEU A 1010 -19.83 -0.03 57.88
CA LEU A 1010 -20.43 1.31 57.78
C LEU A 1010 -19.75 2.31 56.83
N ILE A 1011 -20.21 2.29 55.57
CA ILE A 1011 -20.38 3.50 54.76
C ILE A 1011 -21.90 3.69 54.62
N ARG A 1012 -22.43 4.81 55.12
CA ARG A 1012 -23.70 5.39 54.68
C ARG A 1012 -23.64 6.91 54.84
N ASP A 1013 -23.92 7.58 53.72
CA ASP A 1013 -24.30 8.98 53.53
C ASP A 1013 -23.29 10.09 53.83
N LEU A 1014 -22.91 10.84 52.78
CA LEU A 1014 -23.28 12.25 52.63
C LEU A 1014 -22.65 12.87 51.36
N SER A 1015 -23.52 13.47 50.56
CA SER A 1015 -23.26 14.31 49.40
C SER A 1015 -23.29 15.79 49.79
N ARG A 1016 -22.71 16.63 48.91
CA ARG A 1016 -22.74 18.12 48.84
C ARG A 1016 -21.69 18.87 49.68
N THR A 1017 -20.72 19.48 48.97
CA THR A 1017 -20.41 20.93 49.03
C THR A 1017 -19.31 21.28 48.01
N ASP A 1018 -19.46 22.44 47.37
CA ASP A 1018 -18.56 23.05 46.40
C ASP A 1018 -17.20 23.45 46.99
N CYS A 1019 -16.12 23.09 46.29
CA CYS A 1019 -14.82 23.75 46.31
C CYS A 1019 -14.12 23.44 44.97
N ALA A 1020 -13.68 24.48 44.26
CA ALA A 1020 -12.92 24.34 43.02
C ALA A 1020 -11.56 23.69 43.31
N VAL A 1021 -11.41 22.45 42.86
CA VAL A 1021 -10.13 21.74 42.78
C VAL A 1021 -9.83 21.59 41.29
N SER A 1022 -8.81 22.29 40.79
CA SER A 1022 -8.27 22.02 39.46
C SER A 1022 -7.49 20.71 39.53
N VAL A 1023 -7.93 19.73 38.74
CA VAL A 1023 -7.24 18.45 38.52
C VAL A 1023 -6.56 18.55 37.15
N CYS A 1024 -5.23 18.65 37.12
CA CYS A 1024 -4.45 18.43 35.90
C CYS A 1024 -4.32 16.93 35.65
N GLN A 1025 -4.78 16.45 34.49
CA GLN A 1025 -4.44 15.12 33.98
C GLN A 1025 -2.98 15.14 33.47
N PRO A 1026 -2.13 14.16 33.84
CA PRO A 1026 -0.79 14.07 33.27
C PRO A 1026 -0.83 13.40 31.89
N ALA A 1027 -0.11 14.01 30.94
CA ALA A 1027 0.36 13.37 29.72
C ALA A 1027 1.29 12.20 30.09
N THR A 1028 0.95 11.01 29.62
CA THR A 1028 1.78 9.81 29.76
C THR A 1028 2.82 9.74 28.63
N ASN A 1029 4.08 9.55 29.05
CA ASN A 1029 5.23 8.97 28.33
C ASN A 1029 6.17 9.91 27.52
N MET A 1030 7.27 10.31 28.17
CA MET A 1030 8.65 10.23 27.64
C MET A 1030 9.36 9.14 28.48
N ILE A 1031 10.22 8.24 28.01
CA ILE A 1031 11.53 8.44 27.38
C ILE A 1031 11.96 7.11 26.69
N SER A 1032 12.52 7.18 25.49
CA SER A 1032 13.63 6.29 25.10
C SER A 1032 14.64 7.03 24.22
N ALA A 1033 15.80 7.39 24.79
CA ALA A 1033 17.10 7.48 24.12
C ALA A 1033 18.14 8.04 25.08
N LEU A 1034 19.09 7.19 25.49
CA LEU A 1034 20.52 7.50 25.64
C LEU A 1034 21.21 6.24 26.17
N SER A 1035 21.69 5.39 25.27
CA SER A 1035 22.81 4.50 25.57
C SER A 1035 23.60 4.21 24.30
N GLN A 1036 24.79 4.78 24.21
CA GLN A 1036 25.92 4.32 23.42
C GLN A 1036 27.22 4.86 24.06
N PRO A 1037 28.36 4.18 23.86
CA PRO A 1037 29.06 3.51 24.95
C PRO A 1037 30.39 4.18 25.35
N ILE A 1038 30.84 3.92 26.58
CA ILE A 1038 32.25 4.11 26.95
C ILE A 1038 32.88 2.74 27.25
N SER A 1039 34.03 2.58 26.61
CA SER A 1039 34.95 1.45 26.52
C SER A 1039 35.56 0.97 27.85
N SER A 1040 35.88 -0.34 27.85
CA SER A 1040 37.03 -1.02 28.49
C SER A 1040 37.18 -1.01 30.02
N CYS A 1041 37.03 -2.20 30.63
CA CYS A 1041 38.12 -2.93 31.32
C CYS A 1041 37.68 -4.37 31.69
N LEU A 1042 38.39 -5.35 31.14
CA LEU A 1042 38.46 -6.80 31.48
C LEU A 1042 39.10 -7.03 32.88
N PRO A 1043 39.29 -8.28 33.38
CA PRO A 1043 38.59 -9.56 33.15
C PRO A 1043 38.23 -10.33 34.46
N ILE A 1044 37.30 -11.30 34.38
CA ILE A 1044 37.42 -12.75 34.69
C ILE A 1044 36.13 -13.42 34.22
#